data_AF-A0A7D5HYV9-F1
#
_entry.id   AF-A0A7D5HYV9-F1
#
_cell.length_a   1.000
_cell.length_b   1.000
_cell.length_c   1.000
_cell.angle_alpha   90.00
_cell.angle_beta   90.00
_cell.angle_gamma   90.00
#
_symmetry.space_group_name_H-M   'P 1'
#
loop_
_entity.id
_entity.type
_entity.pdbx_description
1 polymer ?
#
loop_
_entity_poly.entity_id
_entity_poly.type
_entity_poly.pdbx_seq_one_letter_code
_entity_poly.pdbx_strand_id
1 'polypeptide(L)'
;MPEPVTSSDSPLALIRSASNTERDIHRELLTENIDFLIETLTAAHARKQKQSPVGCPSATPEQLARKRGKHGDDCRYALVDREYTANSEVPCPCGDPLSGSDDPLDAVAAVVLAGPAESPAERFFERDSRETISELRNQHGTWGDIATMDQGELAASLGEITRGGKKEREQTASWLRELLDAVKETHYTEGVTLRNFSRVRYDHYVDFLTTLPFIQEGDGWWLVQTAFDKPVWPADSRVDELLCSLGLLEPMALRDDSDRRTSLEEQFLDRHLAPLYRALATHAVTAGTDVCGEDCEIKKFLLTHRIRQQRAERSGPTAVDLFAGAGGLSCGLNEAGFDVRWAIDIEPDAVSTYRLNHPELPHQNVICGDVQEIDLPERIREVAGTPDIIVGGPPCQSLSNAGYRSRRADDDDYSILDDDRTTLYTQYVNTVDELRPKAILMENVEGMVNEVGDSGIRVIDWVLEDLKLLGETGPGYDIDYRLQDMTELGVPQNRERVLLVGIREDLAQNPSTAAEVLSELPSEGSARTIQQGLSGLPRLRRGEGGRVLAETPRGSKSNYVNEHQLASGTDLCFNHRAREHPMEKDRILFDEALSPGDTGWDVKYGSDGEYAEYVEYDVGTAESSRFGDKYRMLEWSESSPTIVAHLAKDANGYVLPDYYKHARPDPDRADPERNRGITPREAARLQSFPDDYIFLGPFTSWFRQIGNAVPPIAGKRIGEALSSVVESMAPPEVKADTTDHDEAVSDD
;
A
#
# COMPACT_ATOMS: atom_id res chain seq x y z
N MET A 1 7.89 29.14 8.42
CA MET A 1 6.71 28.60 7.70
C MET A 1 6.88 28.94 6.23
N PRO A 2 7.06 27.98 5.33
CA PRO A 2 7.00 28.25 3.89
C PRO A 2 5.58 28.73 3.51
N GLU A 3 5.48 29.58 2.47
CA GLU A 3 4.20 30.11 1.98
C GLU A 3 3.27 28.97 1.48
N PRO A 4 1.94 29.12 1.61
CA PRO A 4 0.98 28.12 1.13
C PRO A 4 1.09 27.95 -0.39
N VAL A 5 1.16 26.69 -0.82
CA VAL A 5 1.34 26.32 -2.23
C VAL A 5 -0.01 26.35 -2.95
N THR A 6 -0.05 26.96 -4.14
CA THR A 6 -1.19 26.85 -5.06
C THR A 6 -1.02 25.62 -5.96
N SER A 7 -2.11 25.10 -6.54
CA SER A 7 -2.07 24.02 -7.54
C SER A 7 -1.27 24.34 -8.83
N SER A 8 -0.69 25.54 -8.92
CA SER A 8 0.10 26.01 -10.06
C SER A 8 1.62 25.86 -9.91
N ASP A 9 2.11 25.41 -8.74
CA ASP A 9 3.55 25.27 -8.52
C ASP A 9 4.14 24.09 -9.30
N SER A 10 5.18 24.40 -10.08
CA SER A 10 5.88 23.37 -10.86
C SER A 10 6.47 22.28 -9.94
N PRO A 11 6.44 21.00 -10.38
CA PRO A 11 7.06 19.88 -9.66
C PRO A 11 8.49 20.17 -9.18
N LEU A 12 9.28 20.81 -10.05
CA LEU A 12 10.68 21.14 -9.78
C LEU A 12 10.82 22.16 -8.64
N ALA A 13 9.91 23.13 -8.53
CA ALA A 13 9.93 24.11 -7.45
C ALA A 13 9.60 23.45 -6.11
N LEU A 14 8.63 22.54 -6.10
CA LEU A 14 8.27 21.75 -4.92
C LEU A 14 9.46 20.92 -4.42
N ILE A 15 10.04 20.08 -5.28
CA ILE A 15 11.15 19.20 -4.90
C ILE A 15 12.34 20.00 -4.35
N ARG A 16 12.71 21.12 -4.99
CA ARG A 16 13.81 21.99 -4.53
C ARG A 16 13.59 22.61 -3.16
N SER A 17 12.34 22.70 -2.75
CA SER A 17 11.96 23.34 -1.49
C SER A 17 11.78 22.35 -0.34
N ALA A 18 11.88 21.04 -0.60
CA ALA A 18 11.96 20.01 0.44
C ALA A 18 13.35 19.99 1.10
N SER A 19 13.40 19.61 2.38
CA SER A 19 14.67 19.40 3.08
C SER A 19 15.46 18.24 2.45
N ASN A 20 16.79 18.20 2.65
CA ASN A 20 17.58 17.04 2.22
C ASN A 20 17.08 15.77 2.92
N THR A 21 16.85 15.85 4.23
CA THR A 21 16.35 14.73 5.05
C THR A 21 15.02 14.18 4.51
N GLU A 22 14.06 15.03 4.16
CA GLU A 22 12.77 14.60 3.62
C GLU A 22 12.94 13.86 2.29
N ARG A 23 13.81 14.38 1.41
CA ARG A 23 14.10 13.76 0.10
C ARG A 23 14.80 12.41 0.27
N ASP A 24 15.78 12.34 1.16
CA ASP A 24 16.57 11.14 1.39
C ASP A 24 15.70 10.02 1.98
N ILE A 25 14.89 10.31 3.01
CA ILE A 25 13.97 9.32 3.59
C ILE A 25 12.89 8.92 2.58
N HIS A 26 12.36 9.85 1.78
CA HIS A 26 11.38 9.49 0.76
C HIS A 26 11.98 8.57 -0.31
N ARG A 27 13.21 8.83 -0.75
CA ARG A 27 13.93 7.97 -1.69
C ARG A 27 14.15 6.58 -1.11
N GLU A 28 14.58 6.49 0.15
CA GLU A 28 14.73 5.23 0.87
C GLU A 28 13.41 4.45 0.93
N LEU A 29 12.33 5.11 1.36
CA LEU A 29 10.97 4.53 1.40
C LEU A 29 10.56 3.94 0.05
N LEU A 30 10.75 4.67 -1.05
CA LEU A 30 10.40 4.19 -2.39
C LEU A 30 11.30 3.03 -2.84
N THR A 31 12.59 3.07 -2.50
CA THR A 31 13.55 2.04 -2.87
C THR A 31 13.25 0.73 -2.15
N GLU A 32 12.96 0.79 -0.85
CA GLU A 32 12.56 -0.37 -0.03
C GLU A 32 11.22 -0.98 -0.48
N ASN A 33 10.34 -0.17 -1.06
CA ASN A 33 8.99 -0.57 -1.46
C ASN A 33 8.78 -0.55 -2.98
N ILE A 34 9.86 -0.71 -3.75
CA ILE A 34 9.85 -0.55 -5.20
C ILE A 34 8.88 -1.52 -5.88
N ASP A 35 8.77 -2.74 -5.37
CA ASP A 35 7.84 -3.74 -5.87
C ASP A 35 6.38 -3.28 -5.84
N PHE A 36 5.99 -2.60 -4.76
CA PHE A 36 4.65 -2.09 -4.58
C PHE A 36 4.38 -0.94 -5.56
N LEU A 37 5.36 -0.03 -5.74
CA LEU A 37 5.27 1.03 -6.74
C LEU A 37 5.11 0.44 -8.16
N ILE A 38 5.89 -0.57 -8.52
CA ILE A 38 5.80 -1.23 -9.84
C ILE A 38 4.42 -1.86 -10.02
N GLU A 39 3.93 -2.60 -9.03
CA GLU A 39 2.60 -3.24 -9.09
C GLU A 39 1.49 -2.19 -9.18
N THR A 40 1.62 -1.05 -8.48
CA THR A 40 0.64 0.05 -8.55
C THR A 40 0.64 0.73 -9.91
N LEU A 41 1.81 1.07 -10.47
CA LEU A 41 1.95 1.63 -11.82
C LEU A 41 1.34 0.70 -12.87
N THR A 42 1.64 -0.59 -12.73
CA THR A 42 1.18 -1.66 -13.62
C THR A 42 -0.34 -1.82 -13.56
N ALA A 43 -0.92 -1.87 -12.36
CA ALA A 43 -2.36 -2.02 -12.16
C ALA A 43 -3.15 -0.76 -12.56
N ALA A 44 -2.64 0.43 -12.23
CA ALA A 44 -3.24 1.71 -12.63
C ALA A 44 -3.30 1.82 -14.16
N HIS A 45 -2.25 1.40 -14.86
CA HIS A 45 -2.24 1.33 -16.31
C HIS A 45 -3.29 0.35 -16.83
N ALA A 46 -3.26 -0.91 -16.36
CA ALA A 46 -4.17 -1.96 -16.81
C ALA A 46 -5.65 -1.57 -16.64
N ARG A 47 -5.95 -0.73 -15.65
CA ARG A 47 -7.28 -0.17 -15.44
C ARG A 47 -7.63 0.96 -16.42
N LYS A 48 -6.77 1.98 -16.54
CA LYS A 48 -7.04 3.19 -17.34
C LYS A 48 -7.14 2.89 -18.83
N GLN A 49 -6.43 1.87 -19.29
CA GLN A 49 -6.45 1.42 -20.68
C GLN A 49 -6.84 -0.05 -20.69
N LYS A 50 -7.93 -0.42 -21.39
CA LYS A 50 -8.28 -1.85 -21.67
C LYS A 50 -7.24 -2.57 -22.53
N GLN A 51 -6.08 -1.96 -22.71
CA GLN A 51 -4.94 -2.39 -23.49
C GLN A 51 -3.74 -2.17 -22.58
N SER A 52 -3.23 -3.28 -22.06
CA SER A 52 -1.92 -3.35 -21.43
C SER A 52 -0.87 -2.72 -22.36
N PRO A 53 0.23 -2.17 -21.80
CA PRO A 53 1.18 -1.44 -22.61
C PRO A 53 1.82 -2.39 -23.62
N VAL A 54 2.08 -1.87 -24.82
CA VAL A 54 2.63 -2.66 -25.92
C VAL A 54 4.11 -2.96 -25.65
N GLY A 55 4.37 -3.98 -24.85
CA GLY A 55 5.68 -4.31 -24.33
C GLY A 55 5.54 -5.03 -23.00
N CYS A 56 5.36 -6.35 -23.02
CA CYS A 56 5.16 -7.11 -21.78
C CYS A 56 6.37 -6.98 -20.83
N PRO A 57 6.23 -6.46 -19.60
CA PRO A 57 7.32 -6.30 -18.66
C PRO A 57 7.92 -7.62 -18.16
N SER A 58 7.28 -8.74 -18.48
CA SER A 58 7.76 -10.11 -18.23
C SER A 58 8.06 -10.89 -19.52
N ALA A 59 7.93 -10.29 -20.71
CA ALA A 59 8.38 -10.89 -21.96
C ALA A 59 9.75 -10.31 -22.30
N THR A 60 10.76 -10.90 -21.69
CA THR A 60 12.13 -10.67 -22.12
C THR A 60 12.57 -11.89 -22.93
N PRO A 61 13.37 -11.74 -24.00
CA PRO A 61 13.88 -12.90 -24.73
C PRO A 61 14.66 -13.88 -23.84
N GLU A 62 15.24 -13.43 -22.72
CA GLU A 62 15.90 -14.28 -21.73
C GLU A 62 14.91 -15.00 -20.77
N GLN A 63 13.79 -14.38 -20.34
CA GLN A 63 12.71 -15.11 -19.63
C GLN A 63 11.98 -16.10 -20.55
N LEU A 64 11.81 -15.76 -21.83
CA LEU A 64 11.24 -16.64 -22.85
C LEU A 64 12.21 -17.76 -23.25
N ALA A 65 13.52 -17.50 -23.29
CA ALA A 65 14.55 -18.53 -23.49
C ALA A 65 14.78 -19.42 -22.26
N ARG A 66 14.57 -18.91 -21.04
CA ARG A 66 14.64 -19.67 -19.78
C ARG A 66 13.45 -20.60 -19.54
N LYS A 67 12.42 -20.63 -20.41
CA LYS A 67 11.32 -21.64 -20.41
C LYS A 67 11.79 -23.09 -20.69
N ARG A 68 13.01 -23.46 -20.29
CA ARG A 68 13.51 -24.86 -20.19
C ARG A 68 13.66 -25.34 -18.73
N GLY A 69 13.11 -24.63 -17.74
CA GLY A 69 13.04 -25.05 -16.33
C GLY A 69 11.60 -25.29 -15.86
N LYS A 70 11.37 -26.34 -15.06
CA LYS A 70 10.06 -26.81 -14.54
C LYS A 70 9.34 -25.88 -13.54
N HIS A 71 9.80 -24.67 -13.34
CA HIS A 71 9.12 -23.67 -12.50
C HIS A 71 8.79 -22.45 -13.36
N GLY A 72 7.51 -22.30 -13.69
CA GLY A 72 6.98 -21.16 -14.40
C GLY A 72 6.88 -19.97 -13.45
N ASP A 73 7.71 -18.96 -13.69
CA ASP A 73 7.39 -17.62 -13.19
C ASP A 73 6.28 -17.08 -14.08
N ASP A 74 5.09 -16.88 -13.49
CA ASP A 74 3.93 -16.35 -14.18
C ASP A 74 4.17 -14.90 -14.64
N CYS A 75 3.50 -14.51 -15.74
CA CYS A 75 3.47 -13.13 -16.21
C CYS A 75 3.13 -12.18 -15.04
N ARG A 76 3.83 -11.04 -14.87
CA ARG A 76 3.51 -10.11 -13.75
C ARG A 76 2.07 -9.58 -13.81
N TYR A 77 1.47 -9.57 -15.00
CA TYR A 77 0.04 -9.27 -15.20
C TYR A 77 -0.90 -10.44 -14.88
N ALA A 78 -0.41 -11.68 -14.71
CA ALA A 78 -1.23 -12.81 -14.27
C ALA A 78 -1.85 -12.55 -12.89
N LEU A 79 -1.11 -11.87 -12.00
CA LEU A 79 -1.64 -11.46 -10.70
C LEU A 79 -2.68 -10.33 -10.79
N VAL A 80 -2.75 -9.66 -11.95
CA VAL A 80 -3.63 -8.53 -12.22
C VAL A 80 -4.89 -8.97 -12.99
N ASP A 81 -4.80 -10.06 -13.76
CA ASP A 81 -5.89 -10.61 -14.58
C ASP A 81 -6.40 -11.96 -14.03
N ARG A 82 -7.66 -11.98 -13.61
CA ARG A 82 -8.33 -13.15 -13.02
C ARG A 82 -8.58 -14.31 -13.98
N GLU A 83 -8.55 -14.09 -15.29
CA GLU A 83 -8.77 -15.16 -16.27
C GLU A 83 -7.49 -15.94 -16.58
N TYR A 84 -6.34 -15.50 -16.08
CA TYR A 84 -5.06 -16.14 -16.34
C TYR A 84 -4.80 -17.28 -15.36
N THR A 85 -4.88 -18.52 -15.86
CA THR A 85 -4.32 -19.70 -15.17
C THR A 85 -3.00 -20.09 -15.83
N ALA A 86 -1.98 -20.37 -15.03
CA ALA A 86 -0.61 -20.71 -15.45
C ALA A 86 -0.51 -21.86 -16.49
N ASN A 87 -1.59 -22.63 -16.67
CA ASN A 87 -1.69 -23.78 -17.57
C ASN A 87 -2.58 -23.56 -18.81
N SER A 88 -3.01 -22.33 -19.10
CA SER A 88 -3.94 -22.06 -20.22
C SER A 88 -3.22 -21.60 -21.50
N GLU A 89 -3.68 -22.05 -22.68
CA GLU A 89 -3.29 -21.55 -24.02
C GLU A 89 -3.82 -20.11 -24.28
N VAL A 90 -4.13 -19.35 -23.23
CA VAL A 90 -4.74 -18.03 -23.32
C VAL A 90 -3.68 -17.01 -23.77
N PRO A 91 -4.00 -16.11 -24.73
CA PRO A 91 -3.11 -15.03 -25.15
C PRO A 91 -2.60 -14.21 -23.95
N CYS A 92 -1.38 -13.66 -24.05
CA CYS A 92 -0.83 -12.82 -22.98
C CYS A 92 -1.83 -11.73 -22.57
N PRO A 93 -2.18 -11.59 -21.28
CA PRO A 93 -3.08 -10.53 -20.80
C PRO A 93 -2.48 -9.12 -21.00
N CYS A 94 -1.19 -9.07 -21.31
CA CYS A 94 -0.48 -7.85 -21.70
C CYS A 94 -0.87 -7.30 -23.09
N GLY A 95 -1.60 -8.05 -23.94
CA GLY A 95 -2.09 -7.55 -25.23
C GLY A 95 -1.02 -7.11 -26.25
N ASP A 96 0.27 -7.24 -25.93
CA ASP A 96 1.38 -6.87 -26.80
C ASP A 96 1.54 -7.89 -27.95
N PRO A 97 1.40 -7.46 -29.23
CA PRO A 97 1.53 -8.33 -30.40
C PRO A 97 2.88 -9.05 -30.50
N LEU A 98 3.91 -8.53 -29.83
CA LEU A 98 5.27 -9.08 -29.84
C LEU A 98 5.65 -9.78 -28.53
N SER A 99 4.71 -9.96 -27.59
CA SER A 99 4.98 -10.58 -26.28
C SER A 99 5.49 -12.03 -26.33
N GLY A 100 5.26 -12.74 -27.44
CA GLY A 100 5.76 -14.10 -27.67
C GLY A 100 7.01 -14.18 -28.56
N SER A 101 7.55 -13.03 -29.00
CA SER A 101 8.72 -13.00 -29.88
C SER A 101 9.97 -13.51 -29.17
N ASP A 102 10.71 -14.38 -29.86
CA ASP A 102 12.00 -14.91 -29.43
C ASP A 102 13.19 -14.29 -30.18
N ASP A 103 12.95 -13.31 -31.06
CA ASP A 103 13.99 -12.60 -31.82
C ASP A 103 13.96 -11.10 -31.49
N PRO A 104 15.05 -10.52 -30.93
CA PRO A 104 15.12 -9.09 -30.65
C PRO A 104 14.86 -8.21 -31.89
N LEU A 105 15.09 -8.75 -33.10
CA LEU A 105 14.82 -8.04 -34.35
C LEU A 105 13.35 -7.65 -34.52
N ASP A 106 12.39 -8.37 -33.93
CA ASP A 106 10.97 -7.99 -34.01
C ASP A 106 10.72 -6.64 -33.33
N ALA A 107 11.27 -6.43 -32.14
CA ALA A 107 11.15 -5.19 -31.40
C ALA A 107 11.94 -4.04 -32.07
N VAL A 108 13.15 -4.33 -32.56
CA VAL A 108 13.97 -3.35 -33.30
C VAL A 108 13.26 -2.90 -34.57
N ALA A 109 12.67 -3.83 -35.34
CA ALA A 109 11.92 -3.51 -36.53
C ALA A 109 10.69 -2.64 -36.22
N ALA A 110 9.95 -2.95 -35.16
CA ALA A 110 8.82 -2.13 -34.75
C ALA A 110 9.23 -0.69 -34.41
N VAL A 111 10.35 -0.50 -33.70
CA VAL A 111 10.90 0.83 -33.39
C VAL A 111 11.32 1.59 -34.65
N VAL A 112 11.92 0.91 -35.64
CA VAL A 112 12.25 1.52 -36.95
C VAL A 112 10.99 1.95 -37.70
N LEU A 113 9.94 1.12 -37.68
CA LEU A 113 8.67 1.38 -38.35
C LEU A 113 7.89 2.54 -37.72
N ALA A 114 7.99 2.71 -36.40
CA ALA A 114 7.33 3.79 -35.66
C ALA A 114 7.85 5.18 -36.08
N GLY A 115 9.08 5.26 -36.59
CA GLY A 115 9.70 6.52 -37.01
C GLY A 115 10.01 7.46 -35.83
N PRO A 116 10.26 8.75 -36.09
CA PRO A 116 10.67 9.71 -35.05
C PRO A 116 9.58 9.95 -33.99
N ALA A 117 9.99 10.04 -32.71
CA ALA A 117 9.13 10.35 -31.56
C ALA A 117 9.84 11.30 -30.59
N GLU A 118 9.10 11.91 -29.64
CA GLU A 118 9.67 12.81 -28.64
C GLU A 118 10.49 12.06 -27.58
N SER A 119 10.15 10.81 -27.26
CA SER A 119 10.87 9.96 -26.30
C SER A 119 11.04 8.50 -26.79
N PRO A 120 12.10 7.79 -26.35
CA PRO A 120 12.27 6.36 -26.66
C PRO A 120 11.09 5.48 -26.25
N ALA A 121 10.49 5.74 -25.08
CA ALA A 121 9.33 5.00 -24.59
C ALA A 121 8.14 5.11 -25.54
N GLU A 122 7.79 6.32 -25.99
CA GLU A 122 6.68 6.51 -26.94
C GLU A 122 6.88 5.71 -28.21
N ARG A 123 8.10 5.74 -28.76
CA ARG A 123 8.42 5.00 -29.97
C ARG A 123 8.33 3.50 -29.77
N PHE A 124 8.84 3.01 -28.65
CA PHE A 124 8.79 1.59 -28.33
C PHE A 124 7.36 1.07 -28.09
N PHE A 125 6.52 1.89 -27.46
CA PHE A 125 5.12 1.56 -27.18
C PHE A 125 4.16 1.90 -28.34
N GLU A 126 4.68 2.38 -29.49
CA GLU A 126 3.88 2.63 -30.68
C GLU A 126 3.27 1.32 -31.18
N ARG A 127 1.95 1.29 -31.26
CA ARG A 127 1.20 0.05 -31.39
C ARG A 127 1.10 -0.43 -32.82
N ASP A 128 0.84 0.47 -33.76
CA ASP A 128 0.55 0.11 -35.15
C ASP A 128 1.76 -0.58 -35.78
N SER A 129 2.97 -0.14 -35.44
CA SER A 129 4.23 -0.74 -35.90
C SER A 129 4.44 -2.14 -35.35
N ARG A 130 4.11 -2.38 -34.07
CA ARG A 130 4.23 -3.71 -33.44
C ARG A 130 3.21 -4.69 -34.00
N GLU A 131 1.97 -4.26 -34.22
CA GLU A 131 0.96 -5.05 -34.92
C GLU A 131 1.40 -5.37 -36.35
N THR A 132 1.97 -4.38 -37.04
CA THR A 132 2.49 -4.56 -38.41
C THR A 132 3.57 -5.63 -38.47
N ILE A 133 4.55 -5.59 -37.55
CA ILE A 133 5.61 -6.61 -37.48
C ILE A 133 5.04 -7.98 -37.13
N SER A 134 4.17 -8.07 -36.14
CA SER A 134 3.55 -9.34 -35.73
C SER A 134 2.80 -10.00 -36.88
N GLU A 135 1.98 -9.23 -37.60
CA GLU A 135 1.22 -9.72 -38.75
C GLU A 135 2.14 -10.12 -39.92
N LEU A 136 3.18 -9.34 -40.20
CA LEU A 136 4.18 -9.67 -41.23
C LEU A 136 4.88 -11.00 -40.92
N ARG A 137 5.27 -11.22 -39.66
CA ARG A 137 5.89 -12.47 -39.18
C ARG A 137 4.92 -13.65 -39.27
N ASN A 138 3.64 -13.43 -38.95
CA ASN A 138 2.61 -14.46 -39.07
C ASN A 138 2.37 -14.90 -40.52
N GLN A 139 2.40 -13.95 -41.46
CA GLN A 139 2.17 -14.23 -42.89
C GLN A 139 3.36 -14.89 -43.57
N HIS A 140 4.59 -14.47 -43.25
CA HIS A 140 5.79 -14.82 -44.02
C HIS A 140 6.80 -15.70 -43.29
N GLY A 141 6.60 -16.00 -42.01
CA GLY A 141 7.47 -16.92 -41.27
C GLY A 141 8.74 -16.26 -40.75
N THR A 142 9.93 -16.74 -41.14
CA THR A 142 11.21 -16.29 -40.56
C THR A 142 11.68 -14.96 -41.17
N TRP A 143 12.56 -14.23 -40.46
CA TRP A 143 13.22 -13.04 -41.05
C TRP A 143 14.05 -13.40 -42.28
N GLY A 144 14.55 -14.64 -42.37
CA GLY A 144 15.21 -15.17 -43.55
C GLY A 144 14.31 -15.17 -44.79
N ASP A 145 13.05 -15.57 -44.62
CA ASP A 145 12.06 -15.59 -45.70
C ASP A 145 11.71 -14.16 -46.12
N ILE A 146 11.44 -13.27 -45.15
CA ILE A 146 11.12 -11.85 -45.40
C ILE A 146 12.28 -11.14 -46.12
N ALA A 147 13.52 -11.43 -45.74
CA ALA A 147 14.71 -10.82 -46.36
C ALA A 147 14.95 -11.25 -47.81
N THR A 148 14.27 -12.29 -48.31
CA THR A 148 14.35 -12.71 -49.72
C THR A 148 13.44 -11.93 -50.65
N MET A 149 12.44 -11.22 -50.09
CA MET A 149 11.45 -10.47 -50.86
C MET A 149 12.05 -9.21 -51.49
N ASP A 150 11.61 -8.84 -52.68
CA ASP A 150 11.95 -7.55 -53.30
C ASP A 150 11.13 -6.38 -52.70
N GLN A 151 11.46 -5.13 -53.08
CA GLN A 151 10.90 -3.95 -52.40
C GLN A 151 9.41 -3.82 -52.73
N GLY A 152 9.02 -4.23 -53.94
CA GLY A 152 7.63 -4.22 -54.39
C GLY A 152 6.82 -5.31 -53.69
N GLU A 153 7.38 -6.50 -53.54
CA GLU A 153 6.78 -7.60 -52.78
C GLU A 153 6.56 -7.22 -51.32
N LEU A 154 7.57 -6.63 -50.68
CA LEU A 154 7.46 -6.19 -49.29
C LEU A 154 6.45 -5.05 -49.11
N ALA A 155 6.44 -4.07 -50.03
CA ALA A 155 5.45 -2.98 -50.02
C ALA A 155 4.03 -3.49 -50.28
N ALA A 156 3.87 -4.56 -51.06
CA ALA A 156 2.58 -5.20 -51.30
C ALA A 156 2.08 -5.89 -50.01
N SER A 157 2.90 -6.71 -49.36
CA SER A 157 2.56 -7.34 -48.07
C SER A 157 2.21 -6.32 -46.99
N LEU A 158 3.02 -5.27 -46.83
CA LEU A 158 2.73 -4.18 -45.90
C LEU A 158 1.43 -3.44 -46.26
N GLY A 159 1.02 -3.45 -47.53
CA GLY A 159 -0.25 -2.88 -47.97
C GLY A 159 -1.49 -3.74 -47.73
N GLU A 160 -1.31 -5.02 -47.42
CA GLU A 160 -2.39 -5.88 -46.92
C GLU A 160 -2.59 -5.70 -45.41
N ILE A 161 -1.53 -5.28 -44.70
CA ILE A 161 -1.50 -5.11 -43.24
C ILE A 161 -1.89 -3.68 -42.82
N THR A 162 -1.30 -2.66 -43.46
CA THR A 162 -1.44 -1.25 -43.07
C THR A 162 -2.42 -0.49 -43.97
N ARG A 163 -3.11 0.52 -43.41
CA ARG A 163 -4.07 1.35 -44.16
C ARG A 163 -3.44 2.57 -44.87
N GLY A 164 -2.11 2.63 -44.95
CA GLY A 164 -1.35 3.78 -45.44
C GLY A 164 -1.45 4.03 -46.95
N GLY A 165 -1.07 5.25 -47.36
CA GLY A 165 -0.94 5.62 -48.76
C GLY A 165 0.14 4.78 -49.48
N LYS A 166 0.11 4.70 -50.81
CA LYS A 166 1.11 3.94 -51.59
C LYS A 166 2.55 4.41 -51.28
N LYS A 167 2.75 5.72 -51.16
CA LYS A 167 4.05 6.34 -50.86
C LYS A 167 4.57 5.99 -49.46
N GLU A 168 3.67 5.93 -48.48
CA GLU A 168 4.03 5.54 -47.10
C GLU A 168 4.46 4.08 -47.06
N ARG A 169 3.72 3.18 -47.74
CA ARG A 169 4.08 1.76 -47.84
C ARG A 169 5.43 1.50 -48.50
N GLU A 170 5.70 2.19 -49.61
CA GLU A 170 7.00 2.12 -50.29
C GLU A 170 8.15 2.61 -49.40
N GLN A 171 7.88 3.62 -48.57
CA GLN A 171 8.84 4.17 -47.62
C GLN A 171 9.09 3.20 -46.45
N THR A 172 8.04 2.64 -45.86
CA THR A 172 8.13 1.63 -44.79
C THR A 172 8.89 0.38 -45.25
N ALA A 173 8.61 -0.09 -46.47
CA ALA A 173 9.35 -1.19 -47.10
C ALA A 173 10.83 -0.86 -47.29
N SER A 174 11.16 0.40 -47.63
CA SER A 174 12.55 0.86 -47.73
C SER A 174 13.27 0.79 -46.38
N TRP A 175 12.63 1.28 -45.31
CA TRP A 175 13.23 1.26 -43.97
C TRP A 175 13.47 -0.16 -43.46
N LEU A 176 12.51 -1.06 -43.66
CA LEU A 176 12.67 -2.45 -43.25
C LEU A 176 13.78 -3.16 -44.04
N ARG A 177 13.99 -2.79 -45.31
CA ARG A 177 15.11 -3.29 -46.11
C ARG A 177 16.45 -2.82 -45.59
N GLU A 178 16.57 -1.52 -45.34
CA GLU A 178 17.78 -0.92 -44.76
C GLU A 178 18.15 -1.60 -43.43
N LEU A 179 17.16 -1.89 -42.59
CA LEU A 179 17.35 -2.68 -41.37
C LEU A 179 17.90 -4.08 -41.67
N LEU A 180 17.25 -4.84 -42.55
CA LEU A 180 17.64 -6.22 -42.84
C LEU A 180 19.03 -6.32 -43.46
N ASP A 181 19.39 -5.38 -44.33
CA ASP A 181 20.73 -5.28 -44.92
C ASP A 181 21.78 -4.98 -43.84
N ALA A 182 21.52 -4.02 -42.95
CA ALA A 182 22.43 -3.69 -41.84
C ALA A 182 22.65 -4.87 -40.87
N VAL A 183 21.57 -5.59 -40.53
CA VAL A 183 21.64 -6.79 -39.68
C VAL A 183 22.47 -7.88 -40.38
N LYS A 184 22.30 -8.08 -41.69
CA LYS A 184 23.02 -9.08 -42.48
C LYS A 184 24.51 -8.78 -42.64
N GLU A 185 24.89 -7.52 -42.75
CA GLU A 185 26.29 -7.09 -42.91
C GLU A 185 27.08 -7.10 -41.59
N THR A 186 26.38 -7.15 -40.46
CA THR A 186 27.00 -7.11 -39.15
C THR A 186 27.70 -8.44 -38.79
N HIS A 187 28.98 -8.36 -38.41
CA HIS A 187 29.81 -9.54 -38.10
C HIS A 187 29.37 -10.35 -36.87
N TYR A 188 28.39 -9.85 -36.11
CA TYR A 188 27.89 -10.46 -34.88
C TYR A 188 26.58 -11.26 -35.07
N THR A 189 26.03 -11.29 -36.28
CA THR A 189 24.77 -11.99 -36.60
C THR A 189 25.02 -13.20 -37.50
N GLU A 190 24.16 -14.22 -37.39
CA GLU A 190 24.10 -15.31 -38.36
C GLU A 190 23.00 -14.99 -39.40
N GLY A 191 23.25 -14.00 -40.25
CA GLY A 191 22.27 -13.55 -41.25
C GLY A 191 21.30 -12.49 -40.70
N VAL A 192 20.00 -12.75 -40.73
CA VAL A 192 18.92 -11.76 -40.43
C VAL A 192 18.24 -12.02 -39.08
N THR A 193 19.04 -12.26 -38.04
CA THR A 193 18.56 -12.49 -36.68
C THR A 193 19.46 -11.80 -35.66
N LEU A 194 18.88 -11.30 -34.57
CA LEU A 194 19.62 -10.66 -33.47
C LEU A 194 19.72 -11.55 -32.22
N ARG A 195 19.29 -12.82 -32.29
CA ARG A 195 19.32 -13.78 -31.16
C ARG A 195 20.72 -14.01 -30.57
N ASN A 196 21.75 -14.00 -31.42
CA ASN A 196 23.11 -14.35 -31.05
C ASN A 196 23.94 -13.15 -30.53
N PHE A 197 23.33 -11.97 -30.41
CA PHE A 197 24.04 -10.75 -30.02
C PHE A 197 24.48 -10.73 -28.55
N SER A 198 23.98 -11.65 -27.71
CA SER A 198 24.16 -11.73 -26.23
C SER A 198 25.60 -11.72 -25.69
N ARG A 199 26.61 -11.89 -26.54
CA ARG A 199 28.05 -11.93 -26.16
C ARG A 199 28.81 -10.63 -26.42
N VAL A 200 28.13 -9.62 -26.97
CA VAL A 200 28.71 -8.32 -27.28
C VAL A 200 28.66 -7.44 -26.03
N ARG A 201 29.59 -6.47 -25.88
CA ARG A 201 29.52 -5.49 -24.80
C ARG A 201 28.40 -4.49 -25.08
N TYR A 202 27.72 -3.97 -24.05
CA TYR A 202 26.50 -3.16 -24.23
C TYR A 202 26.72 -1.86 -25.03
N ASP A 203 27.89 -1.24 -24.90
CA ASP A 203 28.31 -0.08 -25.71
C ASP A 203 28.26 -0.40 -27.22
N HIS A 204 28.80 -1.54 -27.62
CA HIS A 204 28.79 -1.97 -29.02
C HIS A 204 27.37 -2.34 -29.53
N TYR A 205 26.41 -2.66 -28.65
CA TYR A 205 25.02 -2.80 -29.09
C TYR A 205 24.47 -1.46 -29.56
N VAL A 206 24.68 -0.42 -28.77
CA VAL A 206 24.15 0.91 -29.06
C VAL A 206 24.85 1.52 -30.27
N ASP A 207 26.16 1.33 -30.39
CA ASP A 207 26.90 1.72 -31.59
C ASP A 207 26.31 1.08 -32.85
N PHE A 208 25.95 -0.21 -32.81
CA PHE A 208 25.27 -0.87 -33.93
C PHE A 208 23.86 -0.34 -34.15
N LEU A 209 23.03 -0.29 -33.10
CA LEU A 209 21.63 0.10 -33.20
C LEU A 209 21.47 1.52 -33.73
N THR A 210 22.36 2.44 -33.38
CA THR A 210 22.35 3.84 -33.85
C THR A 210 22.73 4.00 -35.33
N THR A 211 23.25 2.95 -35.98
CA THR A 211 23.41 2.94 -37.45
C THR A 211 22.10 2.71 -38.20
N LEU A 212 21.07 2.21 -37.51
CA LEU A 212 19.78 1.87 -38.09
C LEU A 212 18.90 3.12 -38.26
N PRO A 213 17.95 3.11 -39.21
CA PRO A 213 17.09 4.27 -39.48
C PRO A 213 16.35 4.74 -38.23
N PHE A 214 16.43 6.05 -37.97
CA PHE A 214 15.77 6.78 -36.87
C PHE A 214 16.19 6.44 -35.44
N ILE A 215 16.95 5.37 -35.21
CA ILE A 215 17.38 4.98 -33.86
C ILE A 215 18.45 5.95 -33.35
N GLN A 216 18.14 6.67 -32.28
CA GLN A 216 19.07 7.52 -31.55
C GLN A 216 19.68 6.74 -30.37
N GLU A 217 20.66 7.34 -29.70
CA GLU A 217 21.35 6.69 -28.58
C GLU A 217 20.39 6.25 -27.46
N GLY A 218 19.42 7.10 -27.10
CA GLY A 218 18.37 6.77 -26.12
C GLY A 218 17.50 5.58 -26.54
N ASP A 219 17.11 5.52 -27.82
CA ASP A 219 16.39 4.36 -28.39
C ASP A 219 17.24 3.09 -28.34
N GLY A 220 18.55 3.21 -28.60
CA GLY A 220 19.52 2.12 -28.50
C GLY A 220 19.56 1.54 -27.09
N TRP A 221 19.71 2.38 -26.07
CA TRP A 221 19.69 1.93 -24.67
C TRP A 221 18.35 1.32 -24.26
N TRP A 222 17.25 1.89 -24.76
CA TRP A 222 15.92 1.34 -24.56
C TRP A 222 15.80 -0.09 -25.11
N LEU A 223 16.24 -0.29 -26.35
CA LEU A 223 16.26 -1.61 -27.00
C LEU A 223 17.19 -2.59 -26.28
N VAL A 224 18.36 -2.14 -25.80
CA VAL A 224 19.26 -2.96 -24.98
C VAL A 224 18.56 -3.47 -23.72
N GLN A 225 17.78 -2.64 -23.05
CA GLN A 225 17.00 -3.06 -21.89
C GLN A 225 15.85 -4.00 -22.23
N THR A 226 15.09 -3.67 -23.29
CA THR A 226 13.79 -4.29 -23.54
C THR A 226 13.86 -5.44 -24.53
N ALA A 227 14.52 -5.25 -25.68
CA ALA A 227 14.68 -6.26 -26.71
C ALA A 227 15.81 -7.25 -26.41
N PHE A 228 16.83 -6.85 -25.63
CA PHE A 228 17.99 -7.71 -25.33
C PHE A 228 18.08 -8.14 -23.85
N ASP A 229 17.11 -7.73 -23.03
CA ASP A 229 17.01 -8.03 -21.59
C ASP A 229 18.27 -7.73 -20.78
N LYS A 230 18.93 -6.61 -21.10
CA LYS A 230 20.11 -6.19 -20.35
C LYS A 230 19.70 -5.25 -19.23
N PRO A 231 20.31 -5.38 -18.04
CA PRO A 231 19.95 -4.59 -16.87
C PRO A 231 20.57 -3.19 -17.00
N VAL A 232 20.12 -2.44 -18.00
CA VAL A 232 20.54 -1.06 -18.27
C VAL A 232 19.41 -0.10 -18.00
N TRP A 233 19.72 1.10 -17.53
CA TRP A 233 18.76 2.19 -17.34
C TRP A 233 18.75 3.11 -18.57
N PRO A 234 17.73 3.07 -19.44
CA PRO A 234 17.72 3.93 -20.62
C PRO A 234 17.51 5.40 -20.25
N ALA A 235 18.00 6.30 -21.10
CA ALA A 235 17.70 7.72 -21.00
C ALA A 235 16.34 7.99 -21.67
N ASP A 236 15.40 8.59 -20.94
CA ASP A 236 14.07 8.92 -21.45
C ASP A 236 13.48 10.10 -20.68
N SER A 237 13.26 11.22 -21.38
CA SER A 237 12.82 12.47 -20.77
C SER A 237 11.47 12.37 -20.05
N ARG A 238 10.56 11.48 -20.47
CA ARG A 238 9.26 11.30 -19.80
C ARG A 238 9.39 10.50 -18.51
N VAL A 239 10.22 9.47 -18.53
CA VAL A 239 10.55 8.71 -17.31
C VAL A 239 11.24 9.62 -16.30
N ASP A 240 12.12 10.48 -16.79
CA ASP A 240 12.91 11.39 -15.97
C ASP A 240 12.07 12.41 -15.20
N GLU A 241 11.06 12.98 -15.85
CA GLU A 241 10.10 13.87 -15.20
C GLU A 241 9.34 13.15 -14.08
N LEU A 242 8.89 11.90 -14.33
CA LEU A 242 8.22 11.10 -13.32
C LEU A 242 9.15 10.73 -12.15
N LEU A 243 10.41 10.35 -12.42
CA LEU A 243 11.41 10.10 -11.38
C LEU A 243 11.68 11.35 -10.52
N CYS A 244 11.69 12.54 -11.12
CA CYS A 244 11.79 13.79 -10.38
C CYS A 244 10.58 13.93 -9.44
N SER A 245 9.36 13.77 -9.95
CA SER A 245 8.14 13.89 -9.13
C SER A 245 8.05 12.85 -8.01
N LEU A 246 8.64 11.67 -8.20
CA LEU A 246 8.84 10.64 -7.17
C LEU A 246 9.97 10.97 -6.18
N GLY A 247 10.79 12.01 -6.41
CA GLY A 247 11.95 12.32 -5.58
C GLY A 247 13.13 11.33 -5.73
N LEU A 248 13.05 10.41 -6.69
CA LEU A 248 14.12 9.47 -7.00
C LEU A 248 15.26 10.14 -7.78
N LEU A 249 14.95 11.22 -8.51
CA LEU A 249 15.94 12.01 -9.23
C LEU A 249 15.88 13.49 -8.86
N GLU A 250 17.05 14.10 -8.74
CA GLU A 250 17.19 15.54 -8.56
C GLU A 250 17.10 16.28 -9.91
N PRO A 251 16.26 17.32 -10.05
CA PRO A 251 16.10 18.12 -11.26
C PRO A 251 17.36 18.67 -11.93
N MET A 252 18.50 18.73 -11.22
CA MET A 252 19.75 19.30 -11.71
C MET A 252 20.95 18.34 -11.66
N ALA A 253 20.72 17.05 -11.38
CA ALA A 253 21.75 16.01 -11.48
C ALA A 253 21.55 15.23 -12.79
N LEU A 254 22.48 15.10 -13.73
CA LEU A 254 23.83 15.63 -13.99
C LEU A 254 23.90 15.84 -15.52
N ARG A 255 24.81 16.70 -15.99
CA ARG A 255 24.80 17.30 -17.35
C ARG A 255 25.14 16.34 -18.52
N ASP A 256 25.14 15.03 -18.28
CA ASP A 256 25.42 13.97 -19.25
C ASP A 256 24.51 12.76 -18.95
N ASP A 257 23.80 12.25 -19.95
CA ASP A 257 22.89 11.10 -19.85
C ASP A 257 23.64 9.84 -19.39
N SER A 258 24.94 9.72 -19.69
CA SER A 258 25.75 8.54 -19.35
C SER A 258 26.05 8.41 -17.85
N ASP A 259 26.57 9.46 -17.20
CA ASP A 259 26.90 9.45 -15.77
C ASP A 259 25.65 9.23 -14.90
N ARG A 260 24.55 9.89 -15.29
CA ARG A 260 23.24 9.74 -14.63
C ARG A 260 22.76 8.30 -14.69
N ARG A 261 22.83 7.69 -15.87
CA ARG A 261 22.42 6.30 -16.08
C ARG A 261 23.23 5.35 -15.21
N THR A 262 24.54 5.48 -15.16
CA THR A 262 25.37 4.61 -14.32
C THR A 262 25.01 4.76 -12.84
N SER A 263 24.74 5.97 -12.36
CA SER A 263 24.29 6.19 -10.98
C SER A 263 22.92 5.57 -10.69
N LEU A 264 21.95 5.66 -11.61
CA LEU A 264 20.64 5.05 -11.43
C LEU A 264 20.72 3.52 -11.51
N GLU A 265 21.56 2.99 -12.40
CA GLU A 265 21.89 1.57 -12.43
C GLU A 265 22.45 1.13 -11.08
N GLU A 266 23.44 1.82 -10.50
CA GLU A 266 23.99 1.49 -9.18
C GLU A 266 22.96 1.55 -8.05
N GLN A 267 22.04 2.53 -8.08
CA GLN A 267 20.99 2.68 -7.08
C GLN A 267 19.89 1.61 -7.18
N PHE A 268 19.53 1.19 -8.41
CA PHE A 268 18.44 0.24 -8.69
C PHE A 268 18.93 -1.12 -9.18
N LEU A 269 20.23 -1.43 -8.98
CA LEU A 269 20.89 -2.63 -9.50
C LEU A 269 20.32 -3.92 -8.88
N ASP A 270 19.76 -3.82 -7.67
CA ASP A 270 19.13 -4.93 -6.97
C ASP A 270 17.62 -5.02 -7.25
N ARG A 271 17.31 -5.99 -8.11
CA ARG A 271 16.00 -6.55 -8.46
C ARG A 271 15.01 -5.50 -9.01
N HIS A 272 14.59 -5.72 -10.25
CA HIS A 272 13.47 -5.05 -10.92
C HIS A 272 13.78 -3.77 -11.71
N LEU A 273 15.03 -3.46 -12.05
CA LEU A 273 15.37 -2.32 -12.92
C LEU A 273 14.53 -2.28 -14.21
N ALA A 274 14.51 -3.37 -14.98
CA ALA A 274 13.75 -3.42 -16.23
C ALA A 274 12.22 -3.40 -16.02
N PRO A 275 11.64 -4.17 -15.07
CA PRO A 275 10.22 -4.03 -14.69
C PRO A 275 9.83 -2.62 -14.23
N LEU A 276 10.66 -1.97 -13.41
CA LEU A 276 10.43 -0.62 -12.89
C LEU A 276 10.37 0.39 -14.01
N TYR A 277 11.43 0.41 -14.81
CA TYR A 277 11.56 1.37 -15.88
C TYR A 277 10.41 1.27 -16.89
N ARG A 278 10.02 0.04 -17.26
CA ARG A 278 8.84 -0.18 -18.12
C ARG A 278 7.55 0.33 -17.50
N ALA A 279 7.33 0.11 -16.20
CA ALA A 279 6.15 0.60 -15.51
C ALA A 279 6.10 2.13 -15.44
N LEU A 280 7.24 2.76 -15.14
CA LEU A 280 7.39 4.23 -15.13
C LEU A 280 7.12 4.82 -16.52
N ALA A 281 7.79 4.29 -17.55
CA ALA A 281 7.67 4.78 -18.91
C ALA A 281 6.25 4.62 -19.46
N THR A 282 5.64 3.45 -19.23
CA THR A 282 4.24 3.21 -19.57
C THR A 282 3.35 4.28 -18.96
N HIS A 283 3.50 4.53 -17.66
CA HIS A 283 2.70 5.51 -16.95
C HIS A 283 2.94 6.93 -17.48
N ALA A 284 4.20 7.32 -17.65
CA ALA A 284 4.61 8.64 -18.12
C ALA A 284 4.09 8.94 -19.53
N VAL A 285 4.09 7.96 -20.43
CA VAL A 285 3.59 8.10 -21.80
C VAL A 285 2.06 8.19 -21.86
N THR A 286 1.35 7.48 -20.99
CA THR A 286 -0.11 7.27 -21.12
C THR A 286 -0.98 8.14 -20.22
N ALA A 287 -0.49 8.45 -19.01
CA ALA A 287 -1.22 9.22 -18.01
C ALA A 287 -0.67 10.65 -17.83
N GLY A 288 0.46 10.97 -18.48
CA GLY A 288 1.17 12.24 -18.35
C GLY A 288 2.07 12.29 -17.11
N THR A 289 3.10 13.13 -17.17
CA THR A 289 4.08 13.36 -16.09
C THR A 289 3.53 14.42 -15.10
N ASP A 290 3.41 14.06 -13.81
CA ASP A 290 2.93 14.93 -12.70
C ASP A 290 1.59 15.69 -12.91
N VAL A 291 0.74 15.22 -13.82
CA VAL A 291 -0.68 15.67 -13.93
C VAL A 291 -1.62 14.62 -13.32
N CYS A 292 -1.09 13.78 -12.43
CA CYS A 292 -1.88 12.87 -11.63
C CYS A 292 -2.82 13.68 -10.75
N GLY A 293 -4.06 13.84 -11.22
CA GLY A 293 -5.14 14.46 -10.47
C GLY A 293 -5.46 13.68 -9.20
N GLU A 294 -6.42 14.17 -8.43
CA GLU A 294 -6.79 13.57 -7.15
C GLU A 294 -7.26 12.11 -7.26
N ASP A 295 -7.65 11.65 -8.46
CA ASP A 295 -8.07 10.27 -8.70
C ASP A 295 -6.92 9.35 -9.19
N CYS A 296 -5.67 9.82 -9.18
CA CYS A 296 -4.52 9.02 -9.58
C CYS A 296 -3.88 8.32 -8.37
N GLU A 297 -3.91 6.98 -8.35
CA GLU A 297 -3.34 6.15 -7.26
C GLU A 297 -1.85 6.35 -7.03
N ILE A 298 -1.12 6.74 -8.07
CA ILE A 298 0.32 7.01 -8.00
C ILE A 298 0.60 8.27 -7.18
N LYS A 299 -0.38 9.18 -7.00
CA LYS A 299 -0.21 10.42 -6.23
C LYS A 299 0.33 10.16 -4.83
N LYS A 300 -0.04 9.03 -4.19
CA LYS A 300 0.43 8.66 -2.85
C LYS A 300 1.94 8.45 -2.76
N PHE A 301 2.57 8.08 -3.87
CA PHE A 301 4.00 7.86 -3.99
C PHE A 301 4.77 9.12 -4.43
N LEU A 302 4.08 10.17 -4.90
CA LEU A 302 4.74 11.38 -5.39
C LEU A 302 5.23 12.24 -4.22
N LEU A 303 6.51 12.59 -4.23
CA LEU A 303 7.07 13.58 -3.33
C LEU A 303 6.39 14.95 -3.51
N THR A 304 6.04 15.30 -4.75
CA THR A 304 5.35 16.57 -5.03
C THR A 304 3.97 16.61 -4.37
N HIS A 305 3.22 15.51 -4.36
CA HIS A 305 1.96 15.40 -3.62
C HIS A 305 2.19 15.51 -2.11
N ARG A 306 3.20 14.83 -1.57
CA ARG A 306 3.61 14.95 -0.16
C ARG A 306 3.81 16.40 0.27
N ILE A 307 4.67 17.13 -0.46
CA ILE A 307 5.02 18.51 -0.12
C ILE A 307 3.78 19.43 -0.21
N ARG A 308 2.89 19.18 -1.18
CA ARG A 308 1.61 19.91 -1.27
C ARG A 308 0.75 19.67 -0.02
N GLN A 309 0.63 18.43 0.46
CA GLN A 309 -0.13 18.09 1.67
C GLN A 309 0.49 18.69 2.93
N GLN A 310 1.82 18.66 3.07
CA GLN A 310 2.55 19.26 4.21
C GLN A 310 2.40 20.78 4.29
N ARG A 311 2.07 21.45 3.18
CA ARG A 311 1.87 22.90 3.10
C ARG A 311 0.42 23.33 3.11
N ALA A 312 -0.51 22.37 3.12
CA ALA A 312 -1.91 22.69 3.28
C ALA A 312 -2.10 23.35 4.66
N GLU A 313 -2.87 24.44 4.70
CA GLU A 313 -3.19 25.09 5.96
C GLU A 313 -4.05 24.16 6.84
N ARG A 314 -3.65 24.02 8.10
CA ARG A 314 -4.34 23.22 9.10
C ARG A 314 -4.51 24.04 10.36
N SER A 315 -5.77 24.22 10.76
CA SER A 315 -6.16 24.99 11.93
C SER A 315 -6.65 24.12 13.08
N GLY A 316 -6.60 22.79 12.91
CA GLY A 316 -7.06 21.82 13.91
C GLY A 316 -6.17 21.76 15.14
N PRO A 317 -6.67 21.20 16.26
CA PRO A 317 -5.85 20.96 17.43
C PRO A 317 -4.68 20.02 17.13
N THR A 318 -3.54 20.30 17.77
CA THR A 318 -2.29 19.58 17.52
C THR A 318 -2.24 18.26 18.29
N ALA A 319 -1.90 17.18 17.60
CA ALA A 319 -1.82 15.84 18.17
C ALA A 319 -0.45 15.21 17.98
N VAL A 320 -0.09 14.33 18.91
CA VAL A 320 1.12 13.49 18.85
C VAL A 320 0.73 12.04 19.15
N ASP A 321 1.20 11.11 18.32
CA ASP A 321 0.85 9.67 18.40
C ASP A 321 2.07 8.83 18.83
N LEU A 322 2.06 8.34 20.07
CA LEU A 322 3.09 7.45 20.61
C LEU A 322 2.69 6.00 20.41
N PHE A 323 3.61 5.15 19.98
CA PHE A 323 3.31 3.75 19.64
C PHE A 323 2.28 3.67 18.50
N ALA A 324 2.46 4.53 17.49
CA ALA A 324 1.45 4.83 16.47
C ALA A 324 1.09 3.63 15.58
N GLY A 325 1.94 2.59 15.55
CA GLY A 325 1.81 1.45 14.67
C GLY A 325 1.66 1.89 13.22
N ALA A 326 0.70 1.30 12.53
CA ALA A 326 0.41 1.63 11.14
C ALA A 326 -0.38 2.93 10.95
N GLY A 327 -0.74 3.66 12.02
CA GLY A 327 -1.44 4.95 11.93
C GLY A 327 -2.97 4.88 12.00
N GLY A 328 -3.57 3.80 12.51
CA GLY A 328 -5.03 3.66 12.59
C GLY A 328 -5.71 4.73 13.46
N LEU A 329 -5.14 5.02 14.63
CA LEU A 329 -5.63 6.09 15.51
C LEU A 329 -5.45 7.48 14.88
N SER A 330 -4.24 7.76 14.37
CA SER A 330 -3.93 8.98 13.62
C SER A 330 -4.87 9.22 12.43
N CYS A 331 -5.23 8.17 11.67
CA CYS A 331 -6.20 8.26 10.58
C CYS A 331 -7.55 8.77 11.07
N GLY A 332 -8.06 8.22 12.17
CA GLY A 332 -9.30 8.68 12.79
C GLY A 332 -9.21 10.11 13.33
N LEU A 333 -8.12 10.47 13.98
CA LEU A 333 -7.91 11.83 14.52
C LEU A 333 -7.87 12.89 13.41
N ASN A 334 -7.18 12.60 12.30
CA ASN A 334 -7.16 13.47 11.13
C ASN A 334 -8.57 13.65 10.54
N GLU A 335 -9.37 12.58 10.47
CA GLU A 335 -10.78 12.67 10.05
C GLU A 335 -11.66 13.48 11.02
N ALA A 336 -11.30 13.52 12.30
CA ALA A 336 -11.93 14.36 13.31
C ALA A 336 -11.43 15.82 13.29
N GLY A 337 -10.48 16.15 12.40
CA GLY A 337 -9.96 17.49 12.20
C GLY A 337 -8.71 17.84 13.02
N PHE A 338 -8.08 16.89 13.71
CA PHE A 338 -6.80 17.13 14.38
C PHE A 338 -5.65 17.24 13.39
N ASP A 339 -4.65 18.03 13.75
CA ASP A 339 -3.37 18.13 13.05
C ASP A 339 -2.34 17.27 13.80
N VAL A 340 -2.24 15.99 13.43
CA VAL A 340 -1.16 15.13 13.94
C VAL A 340 0.17 15.68 13.42
N ARG A 341 1.13 15.97 14.31
CA ARG A 341 2.42 16.61 13.96
C ARG A 341 3.65 15.74 14.15
N TRP A 342 3.52 14.69 14.94
CA TRP A 342 4.62 13.81 15.28
C TRP A 342 4.10 12.42 15.64
N ALA A 343 4.82 11.38 15.19
CA ALA A 343 4.48 10.00 15.49
C ALA A 343 5.74 9.16 15.68
N ILE A 344 5.66 8.12 16.52
CA ILE A 344 6.76 7.17 16.73
C ILE A 344 6.24 5.75 16.83
N ASP A 345 6.96 4.83 16.18
CA ASP A 345 6.83 3.39 16.40
C ASP A 345 8.18 2.70 16.19
N ILE A 346 8.36 1.51 16.76
CA ILE A 346 9.58 0.73 16.65
C ILE A 346 9.60 -0.16 15.40
N GLU A 347 8.43 -0.49 14.84
CA GLU A 347 8.29 -1.45 13.74
C GLU A 347 8.47 -0.78 12.36
N PRO A 348 9.54 -1.11 11.60
CA PRO A 348 9.86 -0.41 10.35
C PRO A 348 8.77 -0.50 9.29
N ASP A 349 8.13 -1.66 9.12
CA ASP A 349 7.03 -1.82 8.15
C ASP A 349 5.82 -0.93 8.51
N ALA A 350 5.54 -0.77 9.81
CA ALA A 350 4.43 0.04 10.30
C ALA A 350 4.73 1.53 10.09
N VAL A 351 5.97 1.96 10.36
CA VAL A 351 6.44 3.32 10.09
C VAL A 351 6.41 3.65 8.59
N SER A 352 6.83 2.72 7.73
CA SER A 352 6.73 2.90 6.27
C SER A 352 5.27 3.02 5.81
N THR A 353 4.38 2.18 6.34
CA THR A 353 2.92 2.30 6.11
C THR A 353 2.38 3.64 6.58
N TYR A 354 2.74 4.07 7.80
CA TYR A 354 2.32 5.36 8.35
C TYR A 354 2.79 6.49 7.41
N ARG A 355 4.09 6.52 7.10
CA ARG A 355 4.72 7.51 6.23
C ARG A 355 4.01 7.60 4.90
N LEU A 356 3.61 6.48 4.26
CA LEU A 356 2.93 6.51 2.97
C LEU A 356 1.52 7.12 3.06
N ASN A 357 0.74 6.72 4.06
CA ASN A 357 -0.68 7.07 4.18
C ASN A 357 -0.95 8.42 4.87
N HIS A 358 0.06 8.98 5.54
CA HIS A 358 -0.01 10.29 6.19
C HIS A 358 0.88 11.30 5.47
N PRO A 359 0.58 11.66 4.19
CA PRO A 359 1.40 12.55 3.38
C PRO A 359 1.55 13.95 3.94
N GLU A 360 0.65 14.35 4.82
CA GLU A 360 0.71 15.59 5.56
C GLU A 360 1.87 15.70 6.55
N LEU A 361 2.40 14.57 7.01
CA LEU A 361 3.44 14.53 8.01
C LEU A 361 4.78 14.42 7.28
N PRO A 362 5.75 15.31 7.57
CA PRO A 362 7.12 15.12 7.12
C PRO A 362 7.64 13.74 7.53
N HIS A 363 8.32 13.03 6.63
CA HIS A 363 8.87 11.69 6.90
C HIS A 363 9.76 11.69 8.15
N GLN A 364 10.53 12.77 8.32
CA GLN A 364 11.40 13.03 9.47
C GLN A 364 10.66 13.22 10.80
N ASN A 365 9.34 13.42 10.78
CA ASN A 365 8.48 13.52 11.97
C ASN A 365 7.74 12.20 12.28
N VAL A 366 7.87 11.20 11.41
CA VAL A 366 7.46 9.81 11.69
C VAL A 366 8.72 9.04 12.05
N ILE A 367 8.96 8.85 13.35
CA ILE A 367 10.20 8.26 13.85
C ILE A 367 10.08 6.74 13.89
N CYS A 368 11.06 6.07 13.29
CA CYS A 368 11.28 4.63 13.49
C CYS A 368 12.33 4.46 14.58
N GLY A 369 11.93 4.07 15.78
CA GLY A 369 12.86 3.93 16.90
C GLY A 369 12.20 3.48 18.20
N ASP A 370 13.06 3.10 19.15
CA ASP A 370 12.63 2.77 20.50
C ASP A 370 12.37 4.05 21.31
N VAL A 371 11.19 4.15 21.91
CA VAL A 371 10.82 5.25 22.80
C VAL A 371 11.75 5.38 24.01
N GLN A 372 12.45 4.32 24.41
CA GLN A 372 13.40 4.33 25.52
C GLN A 372 14.75 4.96 25.15
N GLU A 373 15.06 5.07 23.86
CA GLU A 373 16.34 5.59 23.36
C GLU A 373 16.23 7.04 22.85
N ILE A 374 15.03 7.63 22.89
CA ILE A 374 14.74 8.94 22.32
C ILE A 374 14.21 9.87 23.42
N ASP A 375 14.75 11.09 23.48
CA ASP A 375 14.15 12.16 24.29
C ASP A 375 12.86 12.65 23.62
N LEU A 376 11.75 11.98 23.92
CA LEU A 376 10.45 12.30 23.33
C LEU A 376 10.04 13.76 23.59
N PRO A 377 10.11 14.29 24.83
CA PRO A 377 9.72 15.68 25.10
C PRO A 377 10.51 16.70 24.27
N GLU A 378 11.83 16.56 24.18
CA GLU A 378 12.66 17.49 23.40
C GLU A 378 12.27 17.46 21.93
N ARG A 379 12.21 16.26 21.33
CA ARG A 379 11.91 16.07 19.90
C ARG A 379 10.52 16.52 19.52
N ILE A 380 9.52 16.25 20.35
CA ILE A 380 8.15 16.72 20.14
C ILE A 380 8.11 18.25 20.24
N ARG A 381 8.79 18.86 21.22
CA ARG A 381 8.78 20.31 21.42
C ARG A 381 9.42 21.07 20.25
N GLU A 382 10.44 20.51 19.62
CA GLU A 382 11.06 21.07 18.40
C GLU A 382 10.07 21.21 17.23
N VAL A 383 9.10 20.29 17.13
CA VAL A 383 8.20 20.15 15.97
C VAL A 383 6.81 20.68 16.25
N ALA A 384 6.20 20.23 17.35
CA ALA A 384 4.82 20.50 17.73
C ALA A 384 4.68 21.57 18.82
N GLY A 385 5.78 21.99 19.45
CA GLY A 385 5.73 22.84 20.65
C GLY A 385 5.08 22.08 21.81
N THR A 386 4.08 22.69 22.44
CA THR A 386 3.23 21.96 23.40
C THR A 386 2.01 21.42 22.63
N PRO A 387 1.91 20.09 22.43
CA PRO A 387 0.77 19.52 21.74
C PRO A 387 -0.51 19.70 22.56
N ASP A 388 -1.64 19.84 21.88
CA ASP A 388 -2.93 19.90 22.55
C ASP A 388 -3.33 18.53 23.11
N ILE A 389 -3.01 17.46 22.38
CA ILE A 389 -3.26 16.08 22.80
C ILE A 389 -2.05 15.18 22.56
N ILE A 390 -1.78 14.30 23.52
CA ILE A 390 -0.91 13.13 23.33
C ILE A 390 -1.80 11.90 23.33
N VAL A 391 -1.64 11.05 22.33
CA VAL A 391 -2.33 9.78 22.20
C VAL A 391 -1.33 8.63 22.10
N GLY A 392 -1.74 7.42 22.44
CA GLY A 392 -0.91 6.25 22.19
C GLY A 392 -1.39 4.97 22.84
N GLY A 393 -0.85 3.84 22.35
CA GLY A 393 -1.14 2.52 22.89
C GLY A 393 0.12 1.78 23.33
N PRO A 394 0.67 2.08 24.54
CA PRO A 394 1.86 1.39 25.04
C PRO A 394 1.64 -0.12 25.05
N PRO A 395 2.59 -0.92 24.51
CA PRO A 395 2.32 -2.33 24.24
C PRO A 395 2.22 -3.16 25.52
N CYS A 396 1.05 -3.72 25.80
CA CYS A 396 0.83 -4.63 26.93
C CYS A 396 0.63 -6.09 26.49
N GLN A 397 1.44 -6.58 25.55
CA GLN A 397 1.26 -7.92 24.95
C GLN A 397 1.24 -9.06 25.99
N SER A 398 1.99 -8.92 27.09
CA SER A 398 2.01 -9.85 28.21
C SER A 398 0.70 -9.95 29.00
N LEU A 399 -0.15 -8.92 28.94
CA LEU A 399 -1.45 -8.89 29.60
C LEU A 399 -2.56 -9.55 28.77
N SER A 400 -2.31 -9.85 27.49
CA SER A 400 -3.28 -10.58 26.66
C SER A 400 -3.27 -12.07 26.99
N ASN A 401 -4.44 -12.73 26.98
CA ASN A 401 -4.56 -14.17 27.23
C ASN A 401 -3.67 -15.01 26.29
N ALA A 402 -3.54 -14.60 25.02
CA ALA A 402 -2.69 -15.27 24.05
C ALA A 402 -1.20 -15.03 24.32
N GLY A 403 -0.80 -13.79 24.64
CA GLY A 403 0.58 -13.44 24.95
C GLY A 403 1.09 -14.09 26.23
N TYR A 404 0.27 -14.12 27.29
CA TYR A 404 0.58 -14.79 28.55
C TYR A 404 0.82 -16.29 28.36
N ARG A 405 -0.09 -16.98 27.66
CA ARG A 405 0.04 -18.43 27.38
C ARG A 405 1.28 -18.75 26.54
N SER A 406 1.59 -17.91 25.55
CA SER A 406 2.76 -18.13 24.69
C SER A 406 4.06 -18.05 25.49
N ARG A 407 4.23 -17.07 26.37
CA ARG A 407 5.47 -16.91 27.14
C ARG A 407 5.62 -17.96 28.23
N ARG A 408 4.54 -18.33 28.90
CA ARG A 408 4.55 -19.39 29.91
C ARG A 408 4.87 -20.78 29.32
N ALA A 409 4.59 -21.00 28.04
CA ALA A 409 4.98 -22.23 27.35
C ALA A 409 6.48 -22.31 27.06
N ASP A 410 7.16 -21.16 26.96
CA ASP A 410 8.61 -21.07 26.72
C ASP A 410 9.42 -20.96 28.04
N ASP A 411 8.83 -20.41 29.10
CA ASP A 411 9.44 -20.26 30.43
C ASP A 411 8.40 -20.44 31.56
N ASP A 412 8.52 -21.55 32.31
CA ASP A 412 7.63 -21.90 33.41
C ASP A 412 7.72 -20.93 34.61
N ASP A 413 8.83 -20.20 34.75
CA ASP A 413 9.06 -19.20 35.80
C ASP A 413 8.69 -17.76 35.36
N TYR A 414 8.10 -17.59 34.17
CA TYR A 414 7.74 -16.27 33.62
C TYR A 414 6.72 -15.50 34.48
N SER A 415 7.06 -14.26 34.80
CA SER A 415 6.22 -13.29 35.51
C SER A 415 5.90 -12.11 34.60
N ILE A 416 4.62 -11.77 34.48
CA ILE A 416 4.15 -10.59 33.73
C ILE A 416 4.77 -9.30 34.30
N LEU A 417 4.95 -9.23 35.63
CA LEU A 417 5.42 -8.03 36.33
C LEU A 417 6.90 -7.75 36.06
N ASP A 418 7.65 -8.74 35.58
CA ASP A 418 9.08 -8.64 35.25
C ASP A 418 9.31 -8.44 33.74
N ASP A 419 8.25 -8.34 32.93
CA ASP A 419 8.37 -8.06 31.49
C ASP A 419 8.58 -6.57 31.26
N ASP A 420 9.77 -6.17 30.79
CA ASP A 420 10.17 -4.78 30.55
C ASP A 420 9.11 -3.99 29.75
N ARG A 421 8.37 -4.67 28.87
CA ARG A 421 7.31 -4.06 28.06
C ARG A 421 6.14 -3.53 28.87
N THR A 422 5.88 -4.11 30.05
CA THR A 422 4.85 -3.60 30.98
C THR A 422 5.20 -2.26 31.57
N THR A 423 6.47 -1.83 31.49
CA THR A 423 6.92 -0.51 31.98
C THR A 423 7.01 0.54 30.87
N LEU A 424 6.76 0.18 29.60
CA LEU A 424 6.84 1.14 28.48
C LEU A 424 5.82 2.29 28.59
N TYR A 425 4.71 2.10 29.33
CA TYR A 425 3.79 3.19 29.63
C TYR A 425 4.45 4.34 30.41
N THR A 426 5.55 4.07 31.14
CA THR A 426 6.28 5.12 31.87
C THR A 426 6.85 6.18 30.92
N GLN A 427 7.27 5.79 29.70
CA GLN A 427 7.71 6.76 28.69
C GLN A 427 6.56 7.67 28.23
N TYR A 428 5.35 7.11 28.13
CA TYR A 428 4.14 7.89 27.86
C TYR A 428 3.88 8.89 29.00
N VAL A 429 3.89 8.43 30.26
CA VAL A 429 3.65 9.29 31.43
C VAL A 429 4.71 10.38 31.57
N ASN A 430 5.99 10.05 31.41
CA ASN A 430 7.10 11.02 31.42
C ASN A 430 6.93 12.09 30.34
N THR A 431 6.46 11.69 29.15
CA THR A 431 6.21 12.64 28.05
C THR A 431 5.05 13.59 28.40
N VAL A 432 4.00 13.07 29.05
CA VAL A 432 2.88 13.88 29.55
C VAL A 432 3.34 14.84 30.66
N ASP A 433 4.21 14.38 31.58
CA ASP A 433 4.77 15.21 32.66
C ASP A 433 5.53 16.44 32.11
N GLU A 434 6.37 16.22 31.11
CA GLU A 434 7.25 17.26 30.55
C GLU A 434 6.55 18.21 29.56
N LEU A 435 5.53 17.72 28.83
CA LEU A 435 4.84 18.52 27.82
C LEU A 435 3.51 19.10 28.28
N ARG A 436 2.87 18.50 29.30
CA ARG A 436 1.59 18.92 29.88
C ARG A 436 0.51 19.25 28.83
N PRO A 437 0.16 18.30 27.93
CA PRO A 437 -0.90 18.50 26.93
C PRO A 437 -2.24 18.80 27.60
N LYS A 438 -3.19 19.40 26.86
CA LYS A 438 -4.53 19.70 27.38
C LYS A 438 -5.31 18.42 27.68
N ALA A 439 -5.15 17.41 26.85
CA ALA A 439 -5.76 16.10 27.00
C ALA A 439 -4.77 14.97 26.70
N ILE A 440 -5.07 13.77 27.22
CA ILE A 440 -4.34 12.54 26.91
C ILE A 440 -5.33 11.41 26.59
N LEU A 441 -4.93 10.52 25.69
CA LEU A 441 -5.66 9.28 25.39
C LEU A 441 -4.69 8.10 25.38
N MET A 442 -4.84 7.19 26.34
CA MET A 442 -4.13 5.92 26.33
C MET A 442 -5.10 4.79 25.96
N GLU A 443 -4.85 4.13 24.82
CA GLU A 443 -5.57 2.93 24.39
C GLU A 443 -4.84 1.67 24.85
N ASN A 444 -5.59 0.67 25.33
CA ASN A 444 -4.98 -0.61 25.69
C ASN A 444 -5.96 -1.79 25.67
N VAL A 445 -5.40 -3.00 25.83
CA VAL A 445 -6.17 -4.25 25.93
C VAL A 445 -6.91 -4.37 27.27
N GLU A 446 -8.03 -5.09 27.27
CA GLU A 446 -8.82 -5.42 28.47
C GLU A 446 -7.98 -6.01 29.62
N GLY A 447 -6.97 -6.83 29.29
CA GLY A 447 -6.07 -7.42 30.28
C GLY A 447 -5.38 -6.42 31.21
N MET A 448 -5.30 -5.13 30.83
CA MET A 448 -4.74 -4.06 31.66
C MET A 448 -5.56 -3.77 32.93
N VAL A 449 -6.88 -3.96 32.87
CA VAL A 449 -7.80 -3.73 34.00
C VAL A 449 -8.10 -5.00 34.80
N ASN A 450 -7.62 -6.14 34.34
CA ASN A 450 -7.78 -7.43 35.01
C ASN A 450 -6.63 -7.68 35.99
N GLU A 451 -6.89 -8.49 37.03
CA GLU A 451 -5.84 -8.92 37.94
C GLU A 451 -4.85 -9.85 37.23
N VAL A 452 -3.55 -9.60 37.45
CA VAL A 452 -2.47 -10.39 36.88
C VAL A 452 -2.38 -11.73 37.63
N GLY A 453 -2.96 -12.79 37.06
CA GLY A 453 -3.04 -14.09 37.74
C GLY A 453 -3.85 -14.01 39.04
N ASP A 454 -3.34 -14.59 40.13
CA ASP A 454 -3.94 -14.51 41.47
C ASP A 454 -3.24 -13.45 42.36
N SER A 455 -2.54 -12.48 41.76
CA SER A 455 -1.71 -11.52 42.51
C SER A 455 -2.48 -10.39 43.18
N GLY A 456 -3.72 -10.11 42.74
CA GLY A 456 -4.47 -8.92 43.15
C GLY A 456 -3.95 -7.59 42.56
N ILE A 457 -2.99 -7.63 41.63
CA ILE A 457 -2.37 -6.45 41.02
C ILE A 457 -3.01 -6.21 39.65
N ARG A 458 -3.38 -4.96 39.36
CA ARG A 458 -3.86 -4.51 38.04
C ARG A 458 -2.91 -3.44 37.50
N VAL A 459 -2.48 -3.59 36.25
CA VAL A 459 -1.54 -2.63 35.63
C VAL A 459 -2.15 -1.24 35.50
N ILE A 460 -3.47 -1.15 35.29
CA ILE A 460 -4.18 0.14 35.27
C ILE A 460 -3.98 0.94 36.55
N ASP A 461 -3.88 0.29 37.72
CA ASP A 461 -3.73 1.00 39.00
C ASP A 461 -2.39 1.73 39.07
N TRP A 462 -1.33 1.15 38.51
CA TRP A 462 -0.01 1.78 38.42
C TRP A 462 -0.03 3.00 37.52
N VAL A 463 -0.67 2.89 36.35
CA VAL A 463 -0.80 4.03 35.41
C VAL A 463 -1.59 5.17 36.05
N LEU A 464 -2.68 4.85 36.75
CA LEU A 464 -3.50 5.86 37.45
C LEU A 464 -2.73 6.51 38.60
N GLU A 465 -1.90 5.76 39.34
CA GLU A 465 -1.06 6.30 40.40
C GLU A 465 -0.01 7.25 39.84
N ASP A 466 0.75 6.84 38.81
CA ASP A 466 1.79 7.65 38.19
C ASP A 466 1.21 8.95 37.58
N LEU A 467 0.05 8.86 36.90
CA LEU A 467 -0.60 10.05 36.35
C LEU A 467 -1.16 11.00 37.42
N LYS A 468 -1.61 10.48 38.57
CA LYS A 468 -2.05 11.32 39.71
C LYS A 468 -0.88 12.06 40.36
N LEU A 469 0.29 11.43 40.44
CA LEU A 469 1.50 12.04 40.99
C LEU A 469 1.96 13.26 40.19
N LEU A 470 1.56 13.39 38.91
CA LEU A 470 1.84 14.56 38.10
C LEU A 470 1.27 15.86 38.69
N GLY A 471 0.23 15.78 39.55
CA GLY A 471 -0.31 16.93 40.28
C GLY A 471 0.61 17.48 41.38
N GLU A 472 1.65 16.74 41.78
CA GLU A 472 2.64 17.20 42.76
C GLU A 472 3.68 18.16 42.14
N THR A 473 3.96 17.99 40.85
CA THR A 473 4.99 18.75 40.10
C THR A 473 4.40 19.83 39.19
N GLY A 474 3.10 19.80 38.93
CA GLY A 474 2.42 20.71 38.00
C GLY A 474 0.89 20.60 38.07
N PRO A 475 0.15 21.13 37.08
CA PRO A 475 -1.31 20.92 37.01
C PRO A 475 -1.61 19.42 36.84
N GLY A 476 -2.48 18.88 37.70
CA GLY A 476 -2.89 17.48 37.64
C GLY A 476 -3.76 17.18 36.42
N TYR A 477 -4.25 15.95 36.36
CA TYR A 477 -5.21 15.52 35.35
C TYR A 477 -6.44 14.90 36.02
N ASP A 478 -7.62 15.32 35.59
CA ASP A 478 -8.86 14.58 35.78
C ASP A 478 -8.82 13.36 34.86
N ILE A 479 -8.75 12.17 35.45
CA ILE A 479 -8.49 10.92 34.73
C ILE A 479 -9.63 9.94 34.99
N ASP A 480 -10.13 9.36 33.92
CA ASP A 480 -11.05 8.23 33.99
C ASP A 480 -10.76 7.22 32.88
N TYR A 481 -11.28 6.00 33.02
CA TYR A 481 -11.13 4.97 31.99
C TYR A 481 -12.41 4.16 31.81
N ARG A 482 -12.60 3.65 30.59
CA ARG A 482 -13.75 2.81 30.24
C ARG A 482 -13.31 1.60 29.40
N LEU A 483 -13.88 0.43 29.70
CA LEU A 483 -13.86 -0.69 28.77
C LEU A 483 -14.88 -0.42 27.66
N GLN A 484 -14.39 -0.15 26.46
CA GLN A 484 -15.19 0.24 25.30
C GLN A 484 -15.30 -0.93 24.33
N ASP A 485 -16.54 -1.36 24.04
CA ASP A 485 -16.84 -2.21 22.91
C ASP A 485 -16.87 -1.37 21.63
N MET A 486 -16.00 -1.70 20.68
CA MET A 486 -15.88 -1.00 19.40
C MET A 486 -17.11 -1.19 18.51
N THR A 487 -17.97 -2.19 18.76
CA THR A 487 -19.26 -2.29 18.04
C THR A 487 -20.18 -1.12 18.33
N GLU A 488 -20.14 -0.58 19.54
CA GLU A 488 -20.89 0.63 19.92
C GLU A 488 -20.41 1.84 19.13
N LEU A 489 -19.14 1.89 18.73
CA LEU A 489 -18.59 2.97 17.90
C LEU A 489 -18.82 2.76 16.39
N GLY A 490 -19.56 1.70 16.00
CA GLY A 490 -19.87 1.39 14.60
C GLY A 490 -18.80 0.58 13.88
N VAL A 491 -17.86 -0.04 14.59
CA VAL A 491 -16.87 -0.96 13.99
C VAL A 491 -17.51 -2.36 13.86
N PRO A 492 -17.41 -3.06 12.72
CA PRO A 492 -18.05 -4.36 12.49
C PRO A 492 -17.29 -5.53 13.14
N GLN A 493 -16.91 -5.35 14.40
CA GLN A 493 -15.98 -6.21 15.11
C GLN A 493 -16.20 -6.14 16.62
N ASN A 494 -16.37 -7.30 17.25
CA ASN A 494 -16.40 -7.47 18.70
C ASN A 494 -14.97 -7.30 19.22
N ARG A 495 -14.60 -6.07 19.56
CA ARG A 495 -13.28 -5.69 20.06
C ARG A 495 -13.47 -4.78 21.26
N GLU A 496 -13.06 -5.26 22.42
CA GLU A 496 -13.07 -4.46 23.65
C GLU A 496 -11.69 -3.87 23.91
N ARG A 497 -11.64 -2.58 24.27
CA ARG A 497 -10.42 -1.86 24.63
C ARG A 497 -10.63 -0.95 25.81
N VAL A 498 -9.61 -0.85 26.64
CA VAL A 498 -9.55 0.14 27.71
C VAL A 498 -9.16 1.47 27.06
N LEU A 499 -10.04 2.46 27.20
CA LEU A 499 -9.76 3.85 26.83
C LEU A 499 -9.58 4.62 28.12
N LEU A 500 -8.35 5.09 28.39
CA LEU A 500 -8.06 6.01 29.48
C LEU A 500 -7.96 7.42 28.91
N VAL A 501 -8.77 8.33 29.44
CA VAL A 501 -8.77 9.74 29.09
C VAL A 501 -8.31 10.54 30.29
N GLY A 502 -7.42 11.49 30.06
CA GLY A 502 -7.05 12.49 31.06
C GLY A 502 -7.25 13.89 30.50
N ILE A 503 -7.90 14.76 31.26
CA ILE A 503 -8.07 16.18 30.95
C ILE A 503 -7.31 16.97 32.00
N ARG A 504 -6.47 17.92 31.58
CA ARG A 504 -5.70 18.72 32.53
C ARG A 504 -6.64 19.46 33.49
N GLU A 505 -6.37 19.44 34.79
CA GLU A 505 -7.32 19.89 35.83
C GLU A 505 -7.75 21.36 35.70
N ASP A 506 -6.88 22.22 35.16
CA ASP A 506 -7.22 23.64 34.88
C ASP A 506 -8.26 23.80 33.76
N LEU A 507 -8.53 22.74 33.01
CA LEU A 507 -9.52 22.64 31.94
C LEU A 507 -10.72 21.76 32.32
N ALA A 508 -10.56 20.87 33.31
CA ALA A 508 -11.65 20.04 33.81
C ALA A 508 -12.75 20.92 34.42
N GLN A 509 -14.02 20.57 34.15
CA GLN A 509 -15.25 21.32 34.50
C GLN A 509 -15.64 22.49 33.58
N ASN A 510 -14.89 22.76 32.50
CA ASN A 510 -15.33 23.65 31.43
C ASN A 510 -14.56 23.36 30.12
N PRO A 511 -15.06 22.46 29.23
CA PRO A 511 -16.47 22.09 29.06
C PRO A 511 -16.93 20.75 29.65
N SER A 512 -16.04 19.78 29.90
CA SER A 512 -16.40 18.42 30.38
C SER A 512 -15.29 17.78 31.23
N THR A 513 -15.63 16.78 32.02
CA THR A 513 -14.72 15.86 32.76
C THR A 513 -14.32 14.66 31.90
N ALA A 514 -13.27 13.93 32.28
CA ALA A 514 -12.84 12.72 31.57
C ALA A 514 -13.93 11.64 31.55
N ALA A 515 -14.65 11.49 32.67
CA ALA A 515 -15.79 10.58 32.78
C ALA A 515 -16.94 10.97 31.84
N GLU A 516 -17.23 12.27 31.73
CA GLU A 516 -18.26 12.78 30.81
C GLU A 516 -17.88 12.51 29.35
N VAL A 517 -16.63 12.81 28.95
CA VAL A 517 -16.13 12.51 27.59
C VAL A 517 -16.30 11.03 27.23
N LEU A 518 -15.92 10.13 28.14
CA LEU A 518 -16.06 8.68 27.93
C LEU A 518 -17.52 8.23 27.88
N SER A 519 -18.42 8.90 28.61
CA SER A 519 -19.86 8.60 28.62
C SER A 519 -20.59 9.14 27.39
N GLU A 520 -20.09 10.21 26.79
CA GLU A 520 -20.65 10.88 25.60
C GLU A 520 -20.20 10.26 24.28
N LEU A 521 -19.27 9.30 24.31
CA LEU A 521 -18.88 8.54 23.12
C LEU A 521 -20.13 7.99 22.43
N PRO A 522 -20.31 8.27 21.12
CA PRO A 522 -21.52 7.93 20.41
C PRO A 522 -21.71 6.41 20.37
N SER A 523 -22.91 5.96 20.70
CA SER A 523 -23.31 4.56 20.62
C SER A 523 -24.26 4.35 19.43
N GLU A 524 -23.81 3.56 18.46
CA GLU A 524 -24.60 3.11 17.33
C GLU A 524 -25.65 2.08 17.79
N GLY A 525 -26.91 2.31 17.43
CA GLY A 525 -28.03 1.49 17.93
C GLY A 525 -28.10 0.05 17.42
N SER A 526 -27.24 -0.35 16.46
CA SER A 526 -27.15 -1.73 15.97
C SER A 526 -25.73 -2.07 15.55
N ALA A 527 -25.23 -3.23 16.01
CA ALA A 527 -23.92 -3.75 15.65
C ALA A 527 -23.78 -3.89 14.12
N ARG A 528 -22.60 -3.54 13.62
CA ARG A 528 -22.29 -3.61 12.18
C ARG A 528 -21.81 -5.01 11.85
N THR A 529 -22.30 -5.56 10.75
CA THR A 529 -22.05 -6.96 10.40
C THR A 529 -20.85 -7.10 9.46
N ILE A 530 -20.23 -8.28 9.42
CA ILE A 530 -19.21 -8.63 8.43
C ILE A 530 -19.76 -8.38 7.01
N GLN A 531 -21.05 -8.70 6.81
CA GLN A 531 -21.76 -8.45 5.57
C GLN A 531 -21.74 -6.97 5.16
N GLN A 532 -21.93 -6.06 6.10
CA GLN A 532 -21.91 -4.63 5.85
C GLN A 532 -20.48 -4.14 5.57
N GLY A 533 -19.50 -4.58 6.37
CA GLY A 533 -18.10 -4.11 6.26
C GLY A 533 -17.37 -4.55 5.00
N LEU A 534 -17.57 -5.79 4.55
CA LEU A 534 -16.89 -6.36 3.37
C LEU A 534 -17.67 -6.17 2.06
N SER A 535 -18.86 -5.58 2.12
CA SER A 535 -19.71 -5.35 0.95
C SER A 535 -19.00 -4.51 -0.10
N GLY A 536 -19.00 -5.03 -1.34
CA GLY A 536 -18.30 -4.38 -2.43
C GLY A 536 -16.79 -4.51 -2.34
N LEU A 537 -16.26 -5.67 -1.88
CA LEU A 537 -14.90 -6.14 -2.19
C LEU A 537 -14.95 -7.23 -3.28
N PRO A 538 -13.87 -7.44 -4.05
CA PRO A 538 -13.78 -8.57 -4.98
C PRO A 538 -13.87 -9.91 -4.22
N ARG A 539 -14.54 -10.93 -4.78
CA ARG A 539 -14.51 -12.29 -4.18
C ARG A 539 -13.28 -13.04 -4.67
N LEU A 540 -12.59 -13.74 -3.78
CA LEU A 540 -11.37 -14.50 -4.09
C LEU A 540 -11.53 -15.95 -3.67
N ARG A 541 -10.98 -16.87 -4.46
CA ARG A 541 -10.68 -18.24 -4.06
C ARG A 541 -9.39 -18.29 -3.23
N ARG A 542 -9.12 -19.46 -2.65
CA ARG A 542 -7.83 -19.77 -2.02
C ARG A 542 -6.68 -19.50 -2.98
N GLY A 543 -5.65 -18.81 -2.51
CA GLY A 543 -4.45 -18.47 -3.28
C GLY A 543 -4.61 -17.32 -4.28
N GLU A 544 -5.81 -16.82 -4.53
CA GLU A 544 -6.03 -15.71 -5.45
C GLU A 544 -5.71 -14.34 -4.82
N GLY A 545 -5.67 -13.31 -5.67
CA GLY A 545 -5.49 -11.93 -5.27
C GLY A 545 -4.02 -11.51 -5.27
N GLY A 546 -3.72 -10.38 -4.60
CA GLY A 546 -2.40 -9.77 -4.69
C GLY A 546 -2.22 -8.54 -3.81
N ARG A 547 -1.03 -7.96 -3.90
CA ARG A 547 -0.69 -6.67 -3.29
C ARG A 547 -1.49 -5.53 -3.91
N VAL A 548 -1.67 -5.55 -5.23
CA VAL A 548 -2.45 -4.57 -5.98
C VAL A 548 -3.26 -5.29 -7.05
N LEU A 549 -4.58 -5.09 -7.06
CA LEU A 549 -5.48 -5.59 -8.09
C LEU A 549 -6.03 -4.43 -8.92
N ALA A 550 -6.03 -4.58 -10.25
CA ALA A 550 -6.60 -3.59 -11.17
C ALA A 550 -8.14 -3.61 -11.19
N GLU A 551 -8.74 -4.71 -10.74
CA GLU A 551 -10.18 -4.87 -10.74
C GLU A 551 -10.86 -3.99 -9.69
N THR A 552 -11.84 -3.20 -10.13
CA THR A 552 -12.78 -2.56 -9.22
C THR A 552 -13.56 -3.64 -8.47
N PRO A 553 -13.87 -3.40 -7.18
CA PRO A 553 -14.82 -4.25 -6.50
C PRO A 553 -16.18 -4.29 -7.21
N ARG A 554 -16.52 -5.46 -7.79
CA ARG A 554 -17.80 -5.68 -8.49
C ARG A 554 -18.84 -6.12 -7.47
N GLY A 555 -19.51 -5.15 -6.84
CA GLY A 555 -20.61 -5.41 -5.91
C GLY A 555 -21.33 -4.12 -5.50
N SER A 556 -22.59 -4.23 -5.10
CA SER A 556 -23.27 -3.12 -4.42
C SER A 556 -22.57 -2.87 -3.09
N LYS A 557 -22.08 -1.64 -2.88
CA LYS A 557 -21.57 -1.17 -1.59
C LYS A 557 -22.73 -1.07 -0.60
N SER A 558 -22.51 -1.42 0.66
CA SER A 558 -23.50 -1.25 1.72
C SER A 558 -23.62 0.24 2.09
N ASN A 559 -24.69 0.62 2.78
CA ASN A 559 -24.81 1.98 3.32
C ASN A 559 -23.65 2.30 4.26
N TYR A 560 -23.24 1.34 5.09
CA TYR A 560 -22.09 1.45 5.99
C TYR A 560 -20.81 1.85 5.24
N VAL A 561 -20.49 1.15 4.14
CA VAL A 561 -19.30 1.43 3.33
C VAL A 561 -19.33 2.82 2.71
N ASN A 562 -20.50 3.30 2.28
CA ASN A 562 -20.65 4.62 1.69
C ASN A 562 -20.62 5.74 2.74
N GLU A 563 -21.29 5.54 3.88
CA GLU A 563 -21.38 6.49 4.99
C GLU A 563 -20.00 6.80 5.59
N HIS A 564 -19.19 5.77 5.80
CA HIS A 564 -17.84 5.91 6.31
C HIS A 564 -16.78 6.03 5.21
N GLN A 565 -17.19 6.22 3.95
CA GLN A 565 -16.31 6.46 2.80
C GLN A 565 -15.20 5.41 2.62
N LEU A 566 -15.42 4.17 3.10
CA LEU A 566 -14.41 3.11 3.12
C LEU A 566 -14.01 2.60 1.72
N ALA A 567 -14.76 2.99 0.68
CA ALA A 567 -14.51 2.62 -0.71
C ALA A 567 -14.36 3.86 -1.61
N SER A 568 -13.80 4.93 -1.07
CA SER A 568 -13.56 6.19 -1.77
C SER A 568 -12.06 6.39 -2.04
N GLY A 569 -11.72 7.31 -2.94
CA GLY A 569 -10.33 7.74 -3.17
C GLY A 569 -9.46 6.78 -3.99
N THR A 570 -9.84 5.50 -4.10
CA THR A 570 -9.15 4.54 -4.96
C THR A 570 -10.09 3.70 -5.80
N ASP A 571 -9.57 3.38 -6.95
CA ASP A 571 -10.15 2.54 -7.95
C ASP A 571 -9.49 1.14 -7.95
N LEU A 572 -8.27 1.03 -7.43
CA LEU A 572 -7.56 -0.24 -7.24
C LEU A 572 -7.98 -0.93 -5.94
N CYS A 573 -7.64 -2.21 -5.82
CA CYS A 573 -7.80 -2.95 -4.55
C CYS A 573 -6.43 -3.36 -4.00
N PHE A 574 -6.02 -2.74 -2.89
CA PHE A 574 -4.73 -2.97 -2.25
C PHE A 574 -4.79 -4.04 -1.16
N ASN A 575 -3.71 -4.80 -1.00
CA ASN A 575 -3.50 -5.83 0.03
C ASN A 575 -4.59 -6.92 0.09
N HIS A 576 -5.27 -7.18 -1.03
CA HIS A 576 -6.33 -8.17 -1.11
C HIS A 576 -5.80 -9.50 -1.69
N ARG A 577 -5.12 -10.26 -0.83
CA ARG A 577 -4.52 -11.56 -1.17
C ARG A 577 -5.01 -12.65 -0.23
N ALA A 578 -5.53 -13.73 -0.80
CA ALA A 578 -5.94 -14.92 -0.08
C ALA A 578 -4.76 -15.88 0.15
N ARG A 579 -4.80 -16.60 1.27
CA ARG A 579 -3.88 -17.72 1.51
C ARG A 579 -4.29 -18.92 0.67
N GLU A 580 -3.32 -19.72 0.23
CA GLU A 580 -3.55 -20.92 -0.59
C GLU A 580 -4.17 -22.08 0.20
N HIS A 581 -3.88 -22.18 1.51
CA HIS A 581 -4.28 -23.30 2.37
C HIS A 581 -3.92 -24.68 1.76
N PRO A 582 -2.62 -24.98 1.61
CA PRO A 582 -2.16 -26.20 0.94
C PRO A 582 -2.43 -27.48 1.73
N MET A 583 -2.73 -27.38 3.03
CA MET A 583 -2.98 -28.53 3.88
C MET A 583 -4.36 -29.12 3.57
N GLU A 584 -4.40 -30.41 3.26
CA GLU A 584 -5.64 -31.13 2.97
C GLU A 584 -6.65 -31.04 4.11
N LYS A 585 -6.18 -31.15 5.36
CA LYS A 585 -7.02 -31.03 6.56
C LYS A 585 -7.78 -29.69 6.59
N ASP A 586 -7.12 -28.58 6.24
CA ASP A 586 -7.73 -27.25 6.35
C ASP A 586 -8.83 -27.11 5.29
N ARG A 587 -8.61 -27.64 4.09
CA ARG A 587 -9.63 -27.65 3.02
C ARG A 587 -10.84 -28.51 3.40
N ILE A 588 -10.63 -29.72 3.94
CA ILE A 588 -11.72 -30.57 4.42
C ILE A 588 -12.52 -29.85 5.50
N LEU A 589 -11.84 -29.22 6.47
CA LEU A 589 -12.51 -28.49 7.54
C LEU A 589 -13.34 -27.32 6.99
N PHE A 590 -12.79 -26.53 6.07
CA PHE A 590 -13.47 -25.36 5.51
C PHE A 590 -14.60 -25.70 4.56
N ASP A 591 -14.49 -26.80 3.82
CA ASP A 591 -15.41 -27.13 2.73
C ASP A 591 -16.52 -28.09 3.17
N GLU A 592 -16.25 -28.95 4.15
CA GLU A 592 -17.13 -30.06 4.52
C GLU A 592 -17.56 -30.03 5.99
N ALA A 593 -16.64 -29.71 6.92
CA ALA A 593 -16.89 -29.89 8.35
C ALA A 593 -17.54 -28.68 9.05
N LEU A 594 -17.19 -27.45 8.64
CA LEU A 594 -17.61 -26.22 9.30
C LEU A 594 -18.86 -25.61 8.66
N SER A 595 -19.84 -25.29 9.49
CA SER A 595 -20.96 -24.40 9.15
C SER A 595 -20.72 -22.98 9.69
N PRO A 596 -21.35 -21.92 9.12
CA PRO A 596 -21.25 -20.57 9.68
C PRO A 596 -21.60 -20.54 11.17
N GLY A 597 -20.70 -19.96 11.98
CA GLY A 597 -20.80 -19.92 13.44
C GLY A 597 -19.99 -21.01 14.15
N ASP A 598 -19.68 -22.12 13.48
CA ASP A 598 -18.94 -23.24 14.07
C ASP A 598 -17.48 -22.86 14.37
N THR A 599 -16.94 -23.52 15.38
CA THR A 599 -15.51 -23.58 15.70
C THR A 599 -14.98 -25.01 15.57
N GLY A 600 -13.66 -25.18 15.62
CA GLY A 600 -13.05 -26.51 15.70
C GLY A 600 -13.50 -27.31 16.93
N TRP A 601 -13.93 -26.64 18.01
CA TRP A 601 -14.53 -27.31 19.16
C TRP A 601 -15.88 -27.95 18.82
N ASP A 602 -16.72 -27.23 18.09
CA ASP A 602 -18.04 -27.71 17.66
C ASP A 602 -17.89 -28.87 16.68
N VAL A 603 -16.90 -28.81 15.78
CA VAL A 603 -16.55 -29.93 14.89
C VAL A 603 -16.09 -31.15 15.68
N LYS A 604 -15.25 -30.96 16.72
CA LYS A 604 -14.72 -32.08 17.53
C LYS A 604 -15.82 -32.82 18.29
N TYR A 605 -16.77 -32.07 18.88
CA TYR A 605 -17.78 -32.60 19.78
C TYR A 605 -19.20 -32.65 19.17
N GLY A 606 -19.32 -32.42 17.86
CA GLY A 606 -20.55 -32.54 17.08
C GLY A 606 -21.08 -33.97 16.98
N SER A 607 -22.27 -34.14 16.39
CA SER A 607 -23.12 -35.33 16.51
C SER A 607 -22.50 -36.65 16.06
N ASP A 608 -21.60 -36.62 15.07
CA ASP A 608 -21.10 -37.83 14.42
C ASP A 608 -19.58 -38.02 14.59
N GLY A 609 -18.86 -37.04 15.14
CA GLY A 609 -17.41 -37.09 15.41
C GLY A 609 -16.52 -37.31 14.18
N GLU A 610 -17.09 -37.26 12.98
CA GLU A 610 -16.46 -37.64 11.70
C GLU A 610 -15.13 -36.92 11.44
N TYR A 611 -15.07 -35.63 11.79
CA TYR A 611 -13.90 -34.78 11.54
C TYR A 611 -13.05 -34.52 12.79
N ALA A 612 -13.32 -35.20 13.92
CA ALA A 612 -12.68 -34.93 15.20
C ALA A 612 -11.15 -35.10 15.16
N GLU A 613 -10.65 -36.05 14.35
CA GLU A 613 -9.21 -36.31 14.21
C GLU A 613 -8.45 -35.16 13.55
N TYR A 614 -9.10 -34.38 12.68
CA TYR A 614 -8.47 -33.25 11.98
C TYR A 614 -8.21 -32.05 12.90
N VAL A 615 -9.00 -31.91 13.97
CA VAL A 615 -8.95 -30.77 14.91
C VAL A 615 -8.38 -31.15 16.27
N GLU A 616 -8.28 -32.44 16.61
CA GLU A 616 -7.88 -32.90 17.94
C GLU A 616 -6.53 -32.34 18.41
N TYR A 617 -5.52 -32.35 17.56
CA TYR A 617 -4.19 -31.82 17.91
C TYR A 617 -4.22 -30.31 18.21
N ASP A 618 -5.03 -29.58 17.45
CA ASP A 618 -5.12 -28.12 17.48
C ASP A 618 -5.98 -27.62 18.64
N VAL A 619 -7.14 -28.24 18.85
CA VAL A 619 -8.18 -27.81 19.80
C VAL A 619 -7.96 -28.42 21.18
N GLY A 620 -7.27 -29.55 21.28
CA GLY A 620 -7.03 -30.27 22.54
C GLY A 620 -8.24 -31.10 22.97
N THR A 621 -8.27 -31.52 24.24
CA THR A 621 -9.37 -32.32 24.81
C THR A 621 -10.18 -31.53 25.84
N ALA A 622 -11.33 -32.05 26.27
CA ALA A 622 -12.12 -31.47 27.36
C ALA A 622 -11.31 -31.32 28.67
N GLU A 623 -10.32 -32.19 28.88
CA GLU A 623 -9.45 -32.20 30.05
C GLU A 623 -8.18 -31.35 29.86
N SER A 624 -7.76 -31.11 28.61
CA SER A 624 -6.64 -30.23 28.26
C SER A 624 -6.91 -29.48 26.95
N SER A 625 -7.74 -28.44 27.03
CA SER A 625 -8.07 -27.60 25.88
C SER A 625 -6.85 -26.75 25.47
N ARG A 626 -6.68 -26.54 24.16
CA ARG A 626 -5.59 -25.73 23.59
C ARG A 626 -6.17 -24.45 22.97
N PHE A 627 -6.59 -24.52 21.71
CA PHE A 627 -7.16 -23.41 20.96
C PHE A 627 -8.61 -23.71 20.60
N GLY A 628 -9.51 -23.59 21.60
CA GLY A 628 -10.94 -23.93 21.45
C GLY A 628 -11.67 -23.16 20.35
N ASP A 629 -11.20 -21.97 20.04
CA ASP A 629 -11.75 -21.04 19.05
C ASP A 629 -11.08 -21.13 17.67
N LYS A 630 -10.09 -22.01 17.49
CA LYS A 630 -9.44 -22.24 16.20
C LYS A 630 -10.42 -22.90 15.22
N TYR A 631 -10.24 -22.66 13.92
CA TYR A 631 -11.15 -23.12 12.86
C TYR A 631 -12.56 -22.53 12.99
N ARG A 632 -12.65 -21.21 13.22
CA ARG A 632 -13.94 -20.51 13.30
C ARG A 632 -14.41 -20.11 11.91
N MET A 633 -15.59 -20.59 11.53
CA MET A 633 -16.30 -20.15 10.34
C MET A 633 -17.15 -18.92 10.68
N LEU A 634 -16.84 -17.80 10.02
CA LEU A 634 -17.49 -16.53 10.26
C LEU A 634 -18.93 -16.54 9.77
N GLU A 635 -19.81 -15.89 10.53
CA GLU A 635 -21.20 -15.69 10.16
C GLU A 635 -21.41 -14.27 9.61
N TRP A 636 -21.84 -14.17 8.36
CA TRP A 636 -21.97 -12.88 7.66
C TRP A 636 -22.90 -11.89 8.35
N SER A 637 -23.97 -12.36 9.00
CA SER A 637 -24.95 -11.54 9.73
C SER A 637 -24.46 -11.04 11.08
N GLU A 638 -23.31 -11.50 11.55
CA GLU A 638 -22.75 -11.13 12.84
C GLU A 638 -21.57 -10.17 12.68
N SER A 639 -21.14 -9.56 13.79
CA SER A 639 -19.87 -8.84 13.88
C SER A 639 -18.70 -9.81 13.78
N SER A 640 -17.56 -9.36 13.25
CA SER A 640 -16.34 -10.17 13.29
C SER A 640 -15.85 -10.36 14.72
N PRO A 641 -15.23 -11.49 15.10
CA PRO A 641 -14.37 -11.54 16.27
C PRO A 641 -13.25 -10.50 16.19
N THR A 642 -12.62 -10.15 17.32
CA THR A 642 -11.50 -9.18 17.33
C THR A 642 -10.47 -9.54 16.27
N ILE A 643 -10.12 -8.64 15.34
CA ILE A 643 -9.03 -8.81 14.39
C ILE A 643 -7.71 -8.71 15.15
N VAL A 644 -6.96 -9.81 15.19
CA VAL A 644 -5.72 -9.93 15.96
C VAL A 644 -4.48 -9.93 15.07
N ALA A 645 -3.36 -9.42 15.59
CA ALA A 645 -2.08 -9.47 14.90
C ALA A 645 -1.61 -10.92 14.61
N HIS A 646 -2.11 -11.90 15.36
CA HIS A 646 -1.80 -13.31 15.16
C HIS A 646 -2.29 -13.87 13.81
N LEU A 647 -3.21 -13.19 13.11
CA LEU A 647 -3.58 -13.47 11.71
C LEU A 647 -2.36 -13.55 10.77
N ALA A 648 -1.22 -12.95 11.18
CA ALA A 648 0.07 -13.06 10.53
C ALA A 648 0.56 -14.52 10.41
N LYS A 649 0.24 -15.40 11.38
CA LYS A 649 0.64 -16.80 11.40
C LYS A 649 -0.29 -17.62 10.50
N ASP A 650 -1.50 -17.86 10.96
CA ASP A 650 -2.57 -18.52 10.23
C ASP A 650 -3.86 -17.68 10.32
N ALA A 651 -4.79 -17.95 9.41
CA ALA A 651 -6.09 -17.28 9.38
C ALA A 651 -7.23 -18.25 9.70
N ASN A 652 -6.92 -19.34 10.41
CA ASN A 652 -7.84 -20.44 10.62
C ASN A 652 -8.91 -20.06 11.66
N GLY A 653 -8.67 -19.04 12.49
CA GLY A 653 -9.70 -18.44 13.36
C GLY A 653 -10.69 -17.50 12.65
N TYR A 654 -10.53 -17.28 11.34
CA TYR A 654 -11.31 -16.29 10.57
C TYR A 654 -11.64 -16.85 9.18
N VAL A 655 -12.24 -18.03 9.13
CA VAL A 655 -12.65 -18.67 7.89
C VAL A 655 -13.89 -17.97 7.37
N LEU A 656 -13.76 -17.32 6.21
CA LEU A 656 -14.85 -16.65 5.53
C LEU A 656 -15.52 -17.66 4.56
N PRO A 657 -16.82 -17.97 4.73
CA PRO A 657 -17.54 -18.82 3.80
C PRO A 657 -17.91 -18.05 2.53
N ASP A 658 -17.99 -18.72 1.37
CA ASP A 658 -18.52 -18.15 0.12
C ASP A 658 -20.01 -17.74 0.27
N TYR A 659 -20.72 -18.34 1.24
CA TYR A 659 -22.15 -18.19 1.42
C TYR A 659 -22.54 -16.84 1.99
N TYR A 660 -23.06 -15.96 1.16
CA TYR A 660 -23.82 -14.81 1.61
C TYR A 660 -25.23 -14.92 1.04
N LYS A 661 -26.22 -15.17 1.92
CA LYS A 661 -27.65 -15.36 1.63
C LYS A 661 -28.31 -14.32 0.71
N HIS A 662 -27.66 -13.18 0.47
CA HIS A 662 -28.12 -12.11 -0.42
C HIS A 662 -27.15 -11.69 -1.55
N ALA A 663 -26.00 -12.34 -1.70
CA ALA A 663 -25.02 -12.03 -2.73
C ALA A 663 -25.08 -13.17 -3.74
N ARG A 664 -26.02 -13.08 -4.68
CA ARG A 664 -26.25 -14.08 -5.76
C ARG A 664 -24.92 -14.71 -6.25
N PRO A 665 -24.87 -16.03 -6.50
CA PRO A 665 -25.97 -16.82 -7.06
C PRO A 665 -26.44 -17.97 -6.17
N ASP A 666 -27.62 -18.50 -6.50
CA ASP A 666 -28.09 -19.88 -6.27
C ASP A 666 -27.30 -20.75 -5.26
N PRO A 667 -27.90 -21.27 -4.17
CA PRO A 667 -27.26 -22.26 -3.29
C PRO A 667 -26.66 -23.46 -4.05
N ASP A 668 -27.19 -23.78 -5.24
CA ASP A 668 -26.66 -24.79 -6.16
C ASP A 668 -25.36 -24.36 -6.89
N ARG A 669 -24.79 -23.19 -6.55
CA ARG A 669 -23.59 -22.57 -7.15
C ARG A 669 -22.56 -22.07 -6.11
N ALA A 670 -22.64 -22.52 -4.86
CA ALA A 670 -21.57 -22.28 -3.88
C ALA A 670 -20.24 -22.83 -4.42
N ASP A 671 -19.16 -22.07 -4.27
CA ASP A 671 -17.83 -22.45 -4.72
C ASP A 671 -16.96 -22.77 -3.49
N PRO A 672 -16.75 -24.06 -3.15
CA PRO A 672 -15.96 -24.43 -1.98
C PRO A 672 -14.54 -23.87 -2.01
N GLU A 673 -13.97 -23.62 -3.19
CA GLU A 673 -12.64 -23.00 -3.30
C GLU A 673 -12.57 -21.57 -2.76
N ARG A 674 -13.72 -20.95 -2.43
CA ARG A 674 -13.82 -19.64 -1.79
C ARG A 674 -14.04 -19.70 -0.28
N ASN A 675 -14.17 -20.88 0.33
CA ASN A 675 -14.08 -21.01 1.78
C ASN A 675 -12.60 -20.88 2.18
N ARG A 676 -12.25 -19.76 2.81
CA ARG A 676 -10.86 -19.43 3.11
C ARG A 676 -10.75 -18.48 4.28
N GLY A 677 -9.59 -18.46 4.94
CA GLY A 677 -9.24 -17.35 5.82
C GLY A 677 -9.44 -15.98 5.15
N ILE A 678 -9.87 -14.98 5.92
CA ILE A 678 -9.97 -13.58 5.46
C ILE A 678 -8.61 -13.09 4.93
N THR A 679 -8.66 -12.15 3.98
CA THR A 679 -7.49 -11.44 3.44
C THR A 679 -7.12 -10.24 4.32
N PRO A 680 -5.91 -9.68 4.14
CA PRO A 680 -5.52 -8.44 4.82
C PRO A 680 -6.48 -7.27 4.53
N ARG A 681 -6.91 -7.05 3.28
CA ARG A 681 -7.92 -6.03 2.95
C ARG A 681 -9.27 -6.25 3.66
N GLU A 682 -9.73 -7.49 3.76
CA GLU A 682 -10.97 -7.80 4.51
C GLU A 682 -10.79 -7.52 6.01
N ALA A 683 -9.64 -7.90 6.59
CA ALA A 683 -9.32 -7.56 7.98
C ALA A 683 -9.23 -6.03 8.19
N ALA A 684 -8.64 -5.29 7.25
CA ALA A 684 -8.54 -3.84 7.29
C ALA A 684 -9.93 -3.18 7.25
N ARG A 685 -10.83 -3.66 6.39
CA ARG A 685 -12.24 -3.22 6.36
C ARG A 685 -13.00 -3.50 7.64
N LEU A 686 -12.76 -4.65 8.27
CA LEU A 686 -13.36 -4.99 9.56
C LEU A 686 -12.78 -4.16 10.72
N GLN A 687 -11.56 -3.63 10.54
CA GLN A 687 -10.95 -2.58 11.36
C GLN A 687 -11.31 -1.17 10.90
N SER A 688 -12.25 -0.99 9.96
CA SER A 688 -12.69 0.31 9.43
C SER A 688 -11.63 1.16 8.71
N PHE A 689 -10.54 0.56 8.22
CA PHE A 689 -9.62 1.27 7.33
C PHE A 689 -10.25 1.56 5.96
N PRO A 690 -9.99 2.73 5.37
CA PRO A 690 -10.41 3.02 4.00
C PRO A 690 -9.64 2.16 2.99
N ASP A 691 -10.25 1.91 1.82
CA ASP A 691 -9.70 1.03 0.78
C ASP A 691 -8.40 1.55 0.18
N ASP A 692 -8.20 2.86 0.19
CA ASP A 692 -7.00 3.51 -0.31
C ASP A 692 -5.86 3.51 0.73
N TYR A 693 -6.09 3.06 1.97
CA TYR A 693 -5.03 2.88 2.98
C TYR A 693 -4.14 1.69 2.61
N ILE A 694 -2.87 1.94 2.29
CA ILE A 694 -1.92 0.94 1.76
C ILE A 694 -1.04 0.39 2.88
N PHE A 695 -0.98 -0.93 3.04
CA PHE A 695 -0.06 -1.57 3.99
C PHE A 695 1.20 -2.03 3.27
N LEU A 696 2.36 -1.56 3.73
CA LEU A 696 3.68 -1.90 3.22
C LEU A 696 4.33 -3.05 4.02
N GLY A 697 5.44 -3.57 3.49
CA GLY A 697 6.15 -4.73 4.05
C GLY A 697 5.65 -6.08 3.50
N PRO A 698 6.08 -7.21 4.09
CA PRO A 698 5.68 -8.55 3.66
C PRO A 698 4.24 -8.90 4.07
N PHE A 699 3.66 -9.89 3.39
CA PHE A 699 2.26 -10.33 3.58
C PHE A 699 1.85 -10.55 5.05
N THR A 700 2.73 -11.16 5.85
CA THR A 700 2.47 -11.42 7.28
C THR A 700 2.48 -10.13 8.12
N SER A 701 3.27 -9.14 7.72
CA SER A 701 3.35 -7.84 8.40
C SER A 701 2.06 -7.05 8.27
N TRP A 702 1.35 -7.13 7.13
CA TRP A 702 0.08 -6.43 6.95
C TRP A 702 -0.96 -6.84 8.01
N PHE A 703 -1.12 -8.13 8.27
CA PHE A 703 -2.03 -8.61 9.32
C PHE A 703 -1.61 -8.12 10.72
N ARG A 704 -0.30 -8.10 11.00
CA ARG A 704 0.23 -7.62 12.27
C ARG A 704 -0.10 -6.13 12.47
N GLN A 705 0.15 -5.32 11.45
CA GLN A 705 -0.17 -3.89 11.43
C GLN A 705 -1.68 -3.65 11.64
N ILE A 706 -2.53 -4.34 10.89
CA ILE A 706 -3.99 -4.21 10.98
C ILE A 706 -4.54 -4.64 12.34
N GLY A 707 -4.05 -5.77 12.88
CA GLY A 707 -4.54 -6.29 14.16
C GLY A 707 -4.13 -5.47 15.38
N ASN A 708 -2.95 -4.84 15.32
CA ASN A 708 -2.46 -3.94 16.36
C ASN A 708 -3.14 -2.57 16.34
N ALA A 709 -3.64 -2.13 15.19
CA ALA A 709 -4.21 -0.80 15.05
C ALA A 709 -5.50 -0.60 15.86
N VAL A 710 -5.72 0.66 16.26
CA VAL A 710 -7.03 1.19 16.63
C VAL A 710 -7.86 1.39 15.35
N PRO A 711 -9.13 0.96 15.30
CA PRO A 711 -10.00 1.21 14.14
C PRO A 711 -10.12 2.72 13.83
N PRO A 712 -9.93 3.19 12.59
CA PRO A 712 -10.06 4.61 12.26
C PRO A 712 -11.40 5.25 12.63
N ILE A 713 -12.53 4.55 12.47
CA ILE A 713 -13.83 5.06 12.92
C ILE A 713 -13.82 5.31 14.44
N ALA A 714 -13.26 4.39 15.23
CA ALA A 714 -13.14 4.58 16.67
C ALA A 714 -12.25 5.78 17.01
N GLY A 715 -11.08 5.89 16.35
CA GLY A 715 -10.19 7.05 16.50
C GLY A 715 -10.88 8.36 16.17
N LYS A 716 -11.72 8.39 15.13
CA LYS A 716 -12.53 9.55 14.76
C LYS A 716 -13.55 9.92 15.83
N ARG A 717 -14.33 8.95 16.33
CA ARG A 717 -15.34 9.22 17.37
C ARG A 717 -14.70 9.73 18.67
N ILE A 718 -13.56 9.17 19.04
CA ILE A 718 -12.79 9.61 20.19
C ILE A 718 -12.25 11.03 19.96
N GLY A 719 -11.70 11.29 18.76
CA GLY A 719 -11.29 12.63 18.35
C GLY A 719 -12.42 13.65 18.45
N GLU A 720 -13.58 13.37 17.84
CA GLU A 720 -14.77 14.23 17.88
C GLU A 720 -15.20 14.56 19.32
N ALA A 721 -15.15 13.57 20.23
CA ALA A 721 -15.45 13.79 21.65
C ALA A 721 -14.42 14.71 22.33
N LEU A 722 -13.13 14.51 22.03
CA LEU A 722 -12.02 15.29 22.60
C LEU A 722 -11.89 16.69 22.00
N SER A 723 -12.32 16.91 20.74
CA SER A 723 -12.31 18.24 20.11
C SER A 723 -13.08 19.26 20.94
N SER A 724 -14.21 18.87 21.53
CA SER A 724 -15.02 19.76 22.37
C SER A 724 -14.21 20.33 23.55
N VAL A 725 -13.37 19.51 24.18
CA VAL A 725 -12.51 19.88 25.31
C VAL A 725 -11.39 20.81 24.83
N VAL A 726 -10.78 20.48 23.70
CA VAL A 726 -9.55 21.11 23.23
C VAL A 726 -9.79 22.43 22.47
N GLU A 727 -10.90 22.53 21.72
CA GLU A 727 -11.28 23.69 20.88
C GLU A 727 -12.02 24.79 21.64
N SER A 728 -12.57 24.49 22.83
CA SER A 728 -13.33 25.44 23.68
C SER A 728 -12.58 26.72 24.09
N MET A 729 -11.33 26.91 23.63
CA MET A 729 -10.46 28.02 23.97
C MET A 729 -9.64 28.56 22.78
N ALA A 730 -10.31 28.94 21.68
CA ALA A 730 -9.73 29.96 20.80
C ALA A 730 -9.63 31.30 21.57
N PRO A 731 -8.53 32.08 21.45
CA PRO A 731 -8.50 33.42 22.01
C PRO A 731 -9.68 34.23 21.45
N PRO A 732 -10.37 35.06 22.26
CA PRO A 732 -11.44 35.88 21.74
C PRO A 732 -10.90 36.73 20.59
N GLU A 733 -11.63 36.75 19.47
CA GLU A 733 -11.35 37.68 18.37
C GLU A 733 -11.08 39.07 18.96
N VAL A 734 -9.89 39.60 18.69
CA VAL A 734 -9.59 41.00 18.96
C VAL A 734 -10.53 41.78 18.06
N LYS A 735 -11.68 42.19 18.61
CA LYS A 735 -12.49 43.24 18.01
C LYS A 735 -11.59 44.45 17.92
N ALA A 736 -11.15 44.77 16.71
CA ALA A 736 -10.49 46.01 16.41
C ALA A 736 -11.41 47.13 16.91
N ASP A 737 -10.98 47.78 17.99
CA ASP A 737 -11.66 48.94 18.55
C ASP A 737 -11.45 50.08 17.55
N THR A 738 -12.33 50.19 16.57
CA THR A 738 -12.44 51.36 15.71
C THR A 738 -13.08 52.46 16.54
N THR A 739 -12.29 53.07 17.42
CA THR A 739 -12.63 54.37 17.99
C THR A 739 -12.25 55.44 16.98
N ASP A 740 -13.30 56.08 16.44
CA ASP A 740 -13.24 57.33 15.70
C ASP A 740 -12.35 58.35 16.40
N HIS A 741 -11.25 58.73 15.74
CA HIS A 741 -10.56 60.00 15.98
C HIS A 741 -10.19 60.63 14.62
N ASP A 742 -11.22 61.11 13.92
CA ASP A 742 -11.07 62.20 12.97
C ASP A 742 -11.07 63.53 13.75
N GLU A 743 -9.89 63.96 14.19
CA GLU A 743 -9.61 65.39 14.38
C GLU A 743 -8.53 65.81 13.39
N ALA A 744 -8.99 66.39 12.29
CA ALA A 744 -8.17 67.12 11.34
C ALA A 744 -7.57 68.35 12.04
N VAL A 745 -6.24 68.32 12.24
CA VAL A 745 -5.45 69.53 12.50
C VAL A 745 -5.03 70.09 11.14
N SER A 746 -5.57 71.27 10.83
CA SER A 746 -5.06 72.17 9.81
C SER A 746 -3.76 72.83 10.28
N ASP A 747 -2.71 72.79 9.46
CA ASP A 747 -2.02 73.98 8.93
C ASP A 747 -0.59 73.64 8.45
N ASP A 748 -0.27 74.27 7.31
CA ASP A 748 1.02 74.46 6.60
C ASP A 748 1.65 73.33 5.77
#